data_AF-A0A1M2V2Z9-F1
#
_entry.id   AF-A0A1M2V2Z9-F1
#
_cell.length_a   1.000
_cell.length_b   1.000
_cell.length_c   1.000
_cell.angle_alpha   90.00
_cell.angle_beta   90.00
_cell.angle_gamma   90.00
#
_symmetry.space_group_name_H-M   'P 1'
#
loop_
_entity.id
_entity.type
_entity.pdbx_description
1 polymer ?
#
loop_
_entity_poly.entity_id
_entity_poly.type
_entity_poly.pdbx_seq_one_letter_code
_entity_poly.pdbx_strand_id
1 'polypeptide(L)'
;MGSPLKSFPTSGPWSTCATDRLQFRRELRHTMTDKVTIVPPKDFLEEFVPEAKECMPAALATLLSAIPRYTDEAKTYGPLMEALNDKTANLCPGFKFVATPTRGDQASGSTRSVDCGMYPAEHAPRAGVNDKGEPTSAAVDWSRIQVSIEVKSKSRKDPFVDTNIDGKSDSAERLEVLGQILDYMKHVFDHQHRTCQYMVVIVEENARLLRIDRSGIFVTKSFNFKTHGAPLLEFFWRFARLRPEERGEDLTAERVTPDSQIVRDIRRRARNAPNDYIWKLFKKSLDDEAFPWWILTVNDECTGTTRRFFVGKPHFKAQGVAGRGTRGYVALELDKGDTPFVHLKDCWRVVHDEIKKEGVILQTLNANNVPHVPTIECHGDMGQTTRSQDLWHKYRPKVSPDAPCPLKKHEHYRLVVKEVGQPLIEFETGFQLLFALFCCLKAHWSAYQLGIIHRDISVGNILLFKHPDGIWRGMLNDWELSKEVDSESPVGRQPDRTGTWQFLSAHALNDSEKLIIIQDELESVFHVLVYMSIRFLPHNCATAGVGRLLYDYFDDFQDTDKGYGCGKTKLVAMRTGQIFFVQGGIDVELSFTWSDDESRIAHPVHRIIRTLLGWFKAYYAVTHPGPAAVTPTTGKMPLPLRSGGFNKLSESDLAWGNPQASALKRPSLAPRSTAAQMARDKKIAENLQSHDAMAELFKEYLDDPDSWPSEDKGADKRPKGGYKPRDEIACATTEYMSSIPQPVKRDAGDVEELEPPSTPKRHKPAEELEEPEAPRTPEHASSPVDDFSE
;
A
#
# COMPACT_ATOMS: atom_id res chain seq x y z
N MET A 1 -14.07 -13.23 -9.49
CA MET A 1 -13.59 -12.80 -8.14
C MET A 1 -12.75 -11.51 -8.24
N GLY A 2 -13.33 -10.31 -8.10
CA GLY A 2 -12.57 -9.05 -7.95
C GLY A 2 -11.63 -9.07 -6.74
N SER A 3 -10.52 -8.32 -6.76
CA SER A 3 -9.56 -8.30 -5.63
C SER A 3 -10.34 -8.00 -4.33
N PRO A 4 -10.30 -8.87 -3.31
CA PRO A 4 -11.03 -8.60 -2.08
C PRO A 4 -10.56 -7.28 -1.48
N LEU A 5 -11.43 -6.64 -0.70
CA LEU A 5 -11.03 -5.65 0.31
C LEU A 5 -9.66 -5.97 0.89
N LYS A 6 -8.86 -4.93 1.15
CA LYS A 6 -7.63 -5.10 1.92
C LYS A 6 -7.95 -5.95 3.14
N SER A 7 -7.14 -6.99 3.31
CA SER A 7 -7.39 -8.12 4.21
C SER A 7 -7.57 -7.76 5.68
N PHE A 8 -7.18 -6.54 6.08
CA PHE A 8 -7.39 -6.03 7.42
C PHE A 8 -7.98 -4.60 7.39
N PRO A 9 -9.00 -4.33 8.21
CA PRO A 9 -9.49 -2.98 8.53
C PRO A 9 -8.37 -2.01 8.90
N THR A 10 -7.35 -2.53 9.56
CA THR A 10 -6.20 -1.83 10.14
C THR A 10 -4.99 -1.74 9.22
N SER A 11 -5.15 -2.01 7.92
CA SER A 11 -4.05 -2.05 6.94
C SER A 11 -4.19 -1.02 5.82
N GLY A 12 -3.05 -0.66 5.22
CA GLY A 12 -2.98 0.26 4.09
C GLY A 12 -2.69 1.73 4.46
N PRO A 13 -2.48 2.60 3.45
CA PRO A 13 -1.96 3.95 3.66
C PRO A 13 -2.92 4.86 4.45
N TRP A 14 -4.21 4.54 4.46
CA TRP A 14 -5.25 5.30 5.14
C TRP A 14 -5.52 4.82 6.57
N SER A 15 -4.96 3.67 6.96
CA SER A 15 -5.13 3.19 8.32
C SER A 15 -4.35 4.03 9.31
N THR A 16 -4.95 4.29 10.46
CA THR A 16 -4.29 5.00 11.57
C THR A 16 -3.38 4.08 12.36
N CYS A 17 -3.50 2.76 12.21
CA CYS A 17 -2.71 1.79 12.96
C CYS A 17 -1.19 1.93 12.73
N ALA A 18 -0.44 1.76 13.81
CA ALA A 18 1.01 1.67 13.75
C ALA A 18 1.42 0.32 13.13
N THR A 19 1.85 0.34 11.88
CA THR A 19 2.36 -0.87 11.23
C THR A 19 3.78 -1.16 11.71
N ASP A 20 3.96 -2.23 12.47
CA ASP A 20 5.29 -2.77 12.76
C ASP A 20 5.69 -3.88 11.76
N ARG A 21 6.96 -4.32 11.86
CA ARG A 21 7.49 -5.37 10.98
C ARG A 21 6.68 -6.66 11.05
N LEU A 22 6.22 -7.06 12.23
CA LEU A 22 5.50 -8.32 12.42
C LEU A 22 4.08 -8.21 11.86
N GLN A 23 3.41 -7.07 12.05
CA GLN A 23 2.10 -6.80 11.44
C GLN A 23 2.19 -6.79 9.92
N PHE A 24 3.19 -6.11 9.35
CA PHE A 24 3.44 -6.12 7.92
C PHE A 24 3.65 -7.54 7.36
N ARG A 25 4.45 -8.35 8.03
CA ARG A 25 4.66 -9.77 7.66
C ARG A 25 3.38 -10.59 7.79
N ARG A 26 2.55 -10.33 8.82
CA ARG A 26 1.22 -10.95 8.97
C ARG A 26 0.31 -10.61 7.79
N GLU A 27 0.28 -9.34 7.37
CA GLU A 27 -0.49 -8.89 6.21
C GLU A 27 -0.04 -9.60 4.93
N LEU A 28 1.28 -9.64 4.66
CA LEU A 28 1.82 -10.35 3.50
C LEU A 28 1.38 -11.82 3.47
N ARG A 29 1.46 -12.52 4.61
CA ARG A 29 0.99 -13.91 4.70
C ARG A 29 -0.48 -14.05 4.41
N HIS A 30 -1.30 -13.16 4.95
CA HIS A 30 -2.73 -13.21 4.72
C HIS A 30 -3.05 -13.05 3.22
N THR A 31 -2.35 -12.16 2.51
CA THR A 31 -2.53 -12.01 1.05
C THR A 31 -2.18 -13.27 0.26
N MET A 32 -1.45 -14.21 0.88
CA MET A 32 -1.01 -15.49 0.32
C MET A 32 -1.72 -16.71 0.94
N THR A 33 -2.70 -16.50 1.80
CA THR A 33 -3.54 -17.57 2.37
C THR A 33 -4.23 -18.36 1.25
N ASP A 34 -4.12 -19.69 1.28
CA ASP A 34 -4.63 -20.63 0.27
C ASP A 34 -4.03 -20.46 -1.15
N LYS A 35 -2.89 -19.75 -1.26
CA LYS A 35 -2.18 -19.52 -2.54
C LYS A 35 -0.88 -20.30 -2.71
N VAL A 36 -0.65 -21.29 -1.86
CA VAL A 36 0.55 -22.13 -1.89
C VAL A 36 0.20 -23.51 -2.47
N THR A 37 1.05 -23.98 -3.38
CA THR A 37 0.95 -25.30 -4.00
C THR A 37 2.25 -26.04 -3.81
N ILE A 38 2.20 -27.20 -3.12
CA ILE A 38 3.35 -28.08 -2.94
C ILE A 38 3.42 -29.07 -4.11
N VAL A 39 4.61 -29.18 -4.73
CA VAL A 39 4.86 -30.08 -5.87
C VAL A 39 6.11 -30.93 -5.67
N PRO A 40 6.26 -32.10 -6.34
CA PRO A 40 7.53 -32.81 -6.39
C PRO A 40 8.65 -31.95 -7.04
N PRO A 41 9.93 -32.10 -6.64
CA PRO A 41 11.04 -31.36 -7.26
C PRO A 41 11.14 -31.57 -8.78
N LYS A 42 10.89 -32.80 -9.25
CA LYS A 42 10.88 -33.13 -10.69
C LYS A 42 9.85 -32.29 -11.45
N ASP A 43 8.62 -32.31 -10.99
CA ASP A 43 7.50 -31.57 -11.57
C ASP A 43 7.77 -30.05 -11.56
N PHE A 44 8.38 -29.52 -10.49
CA PHE A 44 8.76 -28.11 -10.44
C PHE A 44 9.76 -27.74 -11.55
N LEU A 45 10.77 -28.57 -11.76
CA LEU A 45 11.76 -28.35 -12.82
C LEU A 45 11.10 -28.43 -14.20
N GLU A 46 10.29 -29.45 -14.46
CA GLU A 46 9.59 -29.61 -15.74
C GLU A 46 8.64 -28.44 -16.05
N GLU A 47 7.94 -27.91 -15.04
CA GLU A 47 6.98 -26.83 -15.23
C GLU A 47 7.60 -25.46 -15.42
N PHE A 48 8.66 -25.14 -14.66
CA PHE A 48 9.14 -23.77 -14.51
C PHE A 48 10.56 -23.55 -15.01
N VAL A 49 11.37 -24.60 -15.09
CA VAL A 49 12.79 -24.50 -15.47
C VAL A 49 13.10 -25.61 -16.48
N PRO A 50 12.62 -25.47 -17.74
CA PRO A 50 12.69 -26.52 -18.76
C PRO A 50 14.12 -27.00 -19.00
N GLU A 51 14.23 -28.22 -19.56
CA GLU A 51 15.53 -28.84 -19.83
C GLU A 51 16.41 -27.95 -20.71
N ALA A 52 17.65 -27.75 -20.24
CA ALA A 52 18.67 -27.11 -21.04
C ALA A 52 19.07 -28.02 -22.20
N LYS A 53 19.46 -27.43 -23.33
CA LYS A 53 20.00 -28.18 -24.48
C LYS A 53 21.23 -29.02 -24.08
N GLU A 54 21.99 -28.54 -23.09
CA GLU A 54 23.13 -29.23 -22.52
C GLU A 54 22.73 -29.92 -21.23
N CYS A 55 22.95 -31.24 -21.15
CA CYS A 55 22.77 -31.98 -19.90
C CYS A 55 23.78 -31.51 -18.84
N MET A 56 23.35 -31.47 -17.58
CA MET A 56 24.25 -31.22 -16.47
C MET A 56 25.31 -32.35 -16.38
N PRO A 57 26.61 -32.03 -16.32
CA PRO A 57 27.65 -33.04 -16.16
C PRO A 57 27.43 -33.89 -14.90
N ALA A 58 27.55 -35.22 -15.03
CA ALA A 58 27.35 -36.15 -13.91
C ALA A 58 28.29 -35.88 -12.72
N ALA A 59 29.49 -35.33 -12.97
CA ALA A 59 30.44 -34.95 -11.94
C ALA A 59 29.92 -33.87 -10.98
N LEU A 60 28.93 -33.06 -11.41
CA LEU A 60 28.35 -32.03 -10.57
C LEU A 60 27.39 -32.61 -9.53
N ALA A 61 26.84 -33.80 -9.72
CA ALA A 61 25.80 -34.36 -8.84
C ALA A 61 26.21 -34.47 -7.35
N THR A 62 27.51 -34.52 -7.07
CA THR A 62 28.08 -34.59 -5.71
C THR A 62 28.67 -33.27 -5.21
N LEU A 63 28.52 -32.16 -5.95
CA LEU A 63 29.14 -30.86 -5.62
C LEU A 63 28.83 -30.39 -4.19
N LEU A 64 27.61 -30.67 -3.71
CA LEU A 64 27.13 -30.22 -2.41
C LEU A 64 27.34 -31.24 -1.27
N SER A 65 27.76 -32.47 -1.57
CA SER A 65 27.82 -33.54 -0.56
C SER A 65 28.89 -33.30 0.51
N ALA A 66 29.94 -32.55 0.15
CA ALA A 66 31.07 -32.25 1.04
C ALA A 66 30.84 -31.04 1.97
N ILE A 67 29.72 -30.30 1.82
CA ILE A 67 29.44 -29.12 2.65
C ILE A 67 29.22 -29.56 4.11
N PRO A 68 30.00 -29.05 5.08
CA PRO A 68 29.84 -29.43 6.48
C PRO A 68 28.49 -28.99 7.05
N ARG A 69 27.96 -29.74 8.03
CA ARG A 69 26.75 -29.34 8.75
C ARG A 69 27.12 -28.35 9.86
N TYR A 70 26.45 -27.20 9.88
CA TYR A 70 26.59 -26.21 10.94
C TYR A 70 25.27 -26.02 11.69
N THR A 71 25.38 -25.77 13.00
CA THR A 71 24.24 -25.35 13.85
C THR A 71 24.01 -23.85 13.78
N ASP A 72 25.03 -23.11 13.35
CA ASP A 72 25.01 -21.67 13.11
C ASP A 72 24.76 -21.41 11.62
N GLU A 73 23.72 -20.62 11.34
CA GLU A 73 23.31 -20.21 10.00
C GLU A 73 24.44 -19.48 9.27
N ALA A 74 25.16 -18.59 9.98
CA ALA A 74 26.20 -17.75 9.40
C ALA A 74 27.40 -18.54 8.85
N LYS A 75 27.70 -19.68 9.48
CA LYS A 75 28.80 -20.56 9.07
C LYS A 75 28.47 -21.37 7.81
N THR A 76 27.20 -21.43 7.41
CA THR A 76 26.76 -22.19 6.24
C THR A 76 26.99 -21.40 4.94
N TYR A 77 26.94 -20.06 4.99
CA TYR A 77 26.97 -19.23 3.79
C TYR A 77 28.26 -19.40 2.98
N GLY A 78 29.43 -19.28 3.62
CA GLY A 78 30.74 -19.35 2.95
C GLY A 78 30.93 -20.64 2.15
N PRO A 79 30.89 -21.83 2.80
CA PRO A 79 31.05 -23.12 2.11
C PRO A 79 30.03 -23.35 0.99
N LEU A 80 28.78 -22.88 1.17
CA LEU A 80 27.76 -22.97 0.11
C LEU A 80 28.11 -22.09 -1.09
N MET A 81 28.52 -20.84 -0.87
CA MET A 81 28.92 -19.92 -1.94
C MET A 81 30.19 -20.39 -2.66
N GLU A 82 31.14 -20.98 -1.94
CA GLU A 82 32.36 -21.56 -2.53
C GLU A 82 32.02 -22.73 -3.46
N ALA A 83 31.18 -23.66 -3.01
CA ALA A 83 30.76 -24.79 -3.84
C ALA A 83 30.00 -24.33 -5.09
N LEU A 84 29.06 -23.39 -4.95
CA LEU A 84 28.24 -22.90 -6.08
C LEU A 84 29.02 -22.03 -7.07
N ASN A 85 30.09 -21.34 -6.63
CA ASN A 85 30.96 -20.53 -7.47
C ASN A 85 32.22 -21.26 -7.95
N ASP A 86 32.34 -22.57 -7.72
CA ASP A 86 33.51 -23.34 -8.14
C ASP A 86 33.72 -23.19 -9.65
N LYS A 87 34.85 -22.60 -10.03
CA LYS A 87 35.20 -22.31 -11.43
C LYS A 87 35.43 -23.57 -12.26
N THR A 88 35.85 -24.67 -11.62
CA THR A 88 36.04 -25.97 -12.27
C THR A 88 34.69 -26.63 -12.55
N ALA A 89 33.73 -26.45 -11.64
CA ALA A 89 32.37 -26.92 -11.81
C ALA A 89 31.58 -26.10 -12.84
N ASN A 90 31.82 -24.77 -12.89
CA ASN A 90 31.17 -23.80 -13.77
C ASN A 90 29.64 -24.00 -13.89
N LEU A 91 28.98 -24.18 -12.73
CA LEU A 91 27.57 -24.56 -12.64
C LEU A 91 26.65 -23.54 -13.34
N CYS A 92 26.90 -22.24 -13.10
CA CYS A 92 26.08 -21.14 -13.60
C CYS A 92 26.92 -20.11 -14.37
N PRO A 93 27.27 -20.36 -15.65
CA PRO A 93 28.03 -19.41 -16.45
C PRO A 93 27.34 -18.03 -16.50
N GLY A 94 28.10 -16.95 -16.33
CA GLY A 94 27.57 -15.58 -16.36
C GLY A 94 26.89 -15.12 -15.06
N PHE A 95 26.76 -15.99 -14.05
CA PHE A 95 26.20 -15.66 -12.74
C PHE A 95 27.23 -15.83 -11.63
N LYS A 96 26.98 -15.17 -10.50
CA LYS A 96 27.78 -15.29 -9.28
C LYS A 96 26.86 -15.35 -8.06
N PHE A 97 27.16 -16.25 -7.14
CA PHE A 97 26.51 -16.36 -5.85
C PHE A 97 27.24 -15.52 -4.81
N VAL A 98 26.49 -14.76 -4.00
CA VAL A 98 27.05 -13.86 -2.99
C VAL A 98 26.27 -13.99 -1.69
N ALA A 99 27.00 -14.07 -0.56
CA ALA A 99 26.41 -13.99 0.77
C ALA A 99 26.17 -12.52 1.15
N THR A 100 24.95 -12.22 1.57
CA THR A 100 24.45 -10.88 1.92
C THR A 100 23.69 -10.84 3.26
N PRO A 101 24.16 -11.48 4.34
CA PRO A 101 23.30 -11.73 5.52
C PRO A 101 23.01 -10.52 6.40
N THR A 102 23.84 -9.48 6.39
CA THR A 102 23.81 -8.44 7.44
C THR A 102 23.58 -7.02 6.96
N ARG A 103 23.71 -6.73 5.67
CA ARG A 103 23.59 -5.38 5.11
C ARG A 103 22.46 -5.29 4.10
N GLY A 104 21.42 -4.57 4.48
CA GLY A 104 20.31 -4.28 3.58
C GLY A 104 20.68 -3.33 2.44
N ASP A 105 19.77 -3.26 1.47
CA ASP A 105 19.98 -2.54 0.21
C ASP A 105 20.14 -1.03 0.42
N GLN A 106 21.26 -0.53 -0.10
CA GLN A 106 21.63 0.88 -0.04
C GLN A 106 20.63 1.78 -0.77
N ALA A 107 19.96 1.27 -1.81
CA ALA A 107 18.95 2.00 -2.59
C ALA A 107 17.63 2.24 -1.85
N SER A 108 17.33 1.42 -0.84
CA SER A 108 16.06 1.51 -0.13
C SER A 108 16.19 2.07 1.29
N GLY A 109 17.42 2.31 1.76
CA GLY A 109 17.70 2.61 3.18
C GLY A 109 17.21 1.51 4.13
N SER A 110 16.91 0.33 3.58
CA SER A 110 16.29 -0.78 4.28
C SER A 110 17.35 -1.61 5.00
N THR A 111 17.04 -2.08 6.21
CA THR A 111 17.87 -3.07 6.91
C THR A 111 17.55 -4.51 6.48
N ARG A 112 16.63 -4.69 5.52
CA ARG A 112 16.25 -6.03 5.03
C ARG A 112 17.34 -6.62 4.16
N SER A 113 17.74 -7.84 4.51
CA SER A 113 18.77 -8.60 3.84
C SER A 113 18.32 -10.05 3.72
N VAL A 114 18.40 -10.62 2.52
CA VAL A 114 18.33 -12.07 2.34
C VAL A 114 19.73 -12.65 2.56
N ASP A 115 19.81 -13.87 3.09
CA ASP A 115 21.09 -14.48 3.48
C ASP A 115 22.09 -14.58 2.33
N CYS A 116 21.63 -15.02 1.16
CA CYS A 116 22.43 -15.22 -0.04
C CYS A 116 21.61 -14.91 -1.30
N GLY A 117 22.31 -14.64 -2.40
CA GLY A 117 21.66 -14.36 -3.68
C GLY A 117 22.52 -14.73 -4.89
N MET A 118 21.87 -15.03 -6.01
CA MET A 118 22.49 -15.19 -7.31
C MET A 118 22.30 -13.92 -8.14
N TYR A 119 23.38 -13.42 -8.74
CA TYR A 119 23.43 -12.16 -9.48
C TYR A 119 24.10 -12.35 -10.84
N PRO A 120 23.81 -11.52 -11.86
CA PRO A 120 24.67 -11.41 -13.03
C PRO A 120 26.11 -11.10 -12.58
N ALA A 121 27.10 -11.85 -13.07
CA ALA A 121 28.46 -11.83 -12.53
C ALA A 121 29.11 -10.45 -12.58
N GLU A 122 28.84 -9.70 -13.65
CA GLU A 122 29.33 -8.32 -13.86
C GLU A 122 28.77 -7.30 -12.85
N HIS A 123 27.63 -7.62 -12.24
CA HIS A 123 26.93 -6.74 -11.31
C HIS A 123 26.76 -7.32 -9.91
N ALA A 124 27.45 -8.42 -9.62
CA ALA A 124 27.38 -9.05 -8.32
C ALA A 124 27.91 -8.10 -7.23
N PRO A 125 27.17 -7.93 -6.12
CA PRO A 125 27.57 -7.03 -5.05
C PRO A 125 28.89 -7.51 -4.43
N ARG A 126 29.69 -6.56 -3.96
CA ARG A 126 31.02 -6.83 -3.40
C ARG A 126 31.03 -6.51 -1.91
N ALA A 127 31.81 -7.30 -1.16
CA ALA A 127 32.13 -7.00 0.22
C ALA A 127 32.84 -5.63 0.29
N GLY A 128 32.46 -4.81 1.27
CA GLY A 128 33.12 -3.55 1.57
C GLY A 128 34.04 -3.67 2.79
N VAL A 129 34.57 -2.55 3.26
CA VAL A 129 35.29 -2.42 4.53
C VAL A 129 34.55 -1.40 5.39
N ASN A 130 34.48 -1.64 6.72
CA ASN A 130 33.91 -0.67 7.66
C ASN A 130 34.92 0.44 8.00
N ASP A 131 34.50 1.43 8.79
CA ASP A 131 35.34 2.56 9.22
C ASP A 131 36.58 2.13 10.02
N LYS A 132 36.62 0.89 10.51
CA LYS A 132 37.76 0.29 11.22
C LYS A 132 38.69 -0.52 10.29
N GLY A 133 38.43 -0.53 8.98
CA GLY A 133 39.18 -1.32 8.01
C GLY A 133 38.86 -2.82 8.02
N GLU A 134 37.80 -3.25 8.72
CA GLU A 134 37.41 -4.65 8.81
C GLU A 134 36.48 -5.04 7.64
N PRO A 135 36.65 -6.22 7.03
CA PRO A 135 35.77 -6.69 5.97
C PRO A 135 34.30 -6.76 6.41
N THR A 136 33.40 -6.25 5.56
CA THR A 136 31.95 -6.32 5.76
C THR A 136 31.32 -7.25 4.73
N SER A 137 30.15 -7.82 5.05
CA SER A 137 29.36 -8.55 4.07
C SER A 137 28.97 -7.63 2.90
N ALA A 138 28.74 -8.24 1.74
CA ALA A 138 28.15 -7.53 0.62
C ALA A 138 26.73 -7.08 1.00
N ALA A 139 26.35 -5.87 0.60
CA ALA A 139 24.96 -5.43 0.72
C ALA A 139 24.09 -6.10 -0.35
N VAL A 140 22.88 -6.51 0.03
CA VAL A 140 21.93 -7.06 -0.95
C VAL A 140 21.58 -5.99 -2.00
N ASP A 141 21.58 -6.36 -3.28
CA ASP A 141 21.07 -5.52 -4.37
C ASP A 141 19.74 -6.09 -4.87
N TRP A 142 18.61 -5.54 -4.40
CA TRP A 142 17.29 -5.99 -4.81
C TRP A 142 16.99 -5.70 -6.28
N SER A 143 17.72 -4.76 -6.91
CA SER A 143 17.53 -4.39 -8.31
C SER A 143 18.18 -5.37 -9.29
N ARG A 144 19.01 -6.30 -8.81
CA ARG A 144 19.80 -7.22 -9.65
C ARG A 144 19.79 -8.68 -9.24
N ILE A 145 19.28 -9.00 -8.06
CA ILE A 145 19.15 -10.39 -7.62
C ILE A 145 18.23 -11.17 -8.57
N GLN A 146 18.68 -12.35 -8.98
CA GLN A 146 17.98 -13.26 -9.91
C GLN A 146 17.34 -14.42 -9.16
N VAL A 147 18.03 -14.98 -8.16
CA VAL A 147 17.51 -16.00 -7.25
C VAL A 147 17.89 -15.63 -5.82
N SER A 148 16.91 -15.58 -4.93
CA SER A 148 17.13 -15.39 -3.50
C SER A 148 17.41 -16.73 -2.81
N ILE A 149 18.30 -16.78 -1.82
CA ILE A 149 18.60 -17.99 -1.07
C ILE A 149 18.51 -17.67 0.43
N GLU A 150 17.54 -18.26 1.11
CA GLU A 150 17.36 -18.15 2.56
C GLU A 150 17.83 -19.43 3.23
N VAL A 151 18.61 -19.33 4.30
CA VAL A 151 19.11 -20.49 5.07
C VAL A 151 18.49 -20.45 6.46
N LYS A 152 18.14 -21.60 7.03
CA LYS A 152 17.67 -21.71 8.41
C LYS A 152 18.30 -22.93 9.06
N SER A 153 18.88 -22.76 10.26
CA SER A 153 19.60 -23.84 10.94
C SER A 153 18.72 -24.83 11.72
N LYS A 154 17.39 -24.62 11.77
CA LYS A 154 16.45 -25.45 12.54
C LYS A 154 15.24 -25.85 11.71
N SER A 155 14.93 -27.14 11.64
CA SER A 155 13.77 -27.72 10.95
C SER A 155 12.41 -27.12 11.36
N ARG A 156 12.24 -26.70 12.62
CA ARG A 156 11.03 -26.01 13.10
C ARG A 156 10.78 -24.65 12.42
N LYS A 157 11.79 -24.09 11.74
CA LYS A 157 11.72 -22.85 10.95
C LYS A 157 11.43 -23.10 9.47
N ASP A 158 11.19 -24.34 9.04
CA ASP A 158 10.72 -24.61 7.67
C ASP A 158 9.31 -23.99 7.48
N PRO A 159 9.13 -23.02 6.58
CA PRO A 159 7.84 -22.35 6.41
C PRO A 159 6.74 -23.27 5.86
N PHE A 160 7.07 -24.44 5.30
CA PHE A 160 6.11 -25.33 4.63
C PHE A 160 6.06 -26.73 5.25
N VAL A 161 4.89 -27.37 5.20
CA VAL A 161 4.63 -28.72 5.71
C VAL A 161 4.15 -29.62 4.57
N ASP A 162 4.95 -30.61 4.18
CA ASP A 162 4.70 -31.46 3.00
C ASP A 162 3.44 -32.31 3.08
N THR A 163 2.97 -32.63 4.30
CA THR A 163 1.77 -33.44 4.52
C THR A 163 0.48 -32.64 4.33
N ASN A 164 0.57 -31.31 4.30
CA ASN A 164 -0.59 -30.44 4.17
C ASN A 164 -0.74 -30.05 2.70
N ILE A 165 -1.96 -30.18 2.16
CA ILE A 165 -2.28 -29.92 0.74
C ILE A 165 -1.83 -28.50 0.30
N ASP A 166 -1.86 -27.56 1.24
CA ASP A 166 -1.57 -26.14 1.04
C ASP A 166 -0.21 -25.74 1.62
N GLY A 167 0.56 -26.70 2.16
CA GLY A 167 1.81 -26.44 2.88
C GLY A 167 1.69 -25.65 4.18
N LYS A 168 0.46 -25.31 4.60
CA LYS A 168 0.18 -24.45 5.75
C LYS A 168 0.69 -25.01 7.06
N SER A 169 1.00 -24.13 8.00
CA SER A 169 1.30 -24.46 9.39
C SER A 169 0.79 -23.36 10.31
N ASP A 170 0.26 -23.75 11.47
CA ASP A 170 -0.15 -22.82 12.53
C ASP A 170 1.01 -22.45 13.47
N SER A 171 2.21 -22.99 13.22
CA SER A 171 3.40 -22.67 14.03
C SER A 171 3.84 -21.23 13.82
N ALA A 172 3.89 -20.47 14.92
CA ALA A 172 4.33 -19.07 14.91
C ALA A 172 5.72 -18.87 14.27
N GLU A 173 6.66 -19.78 14.49
CA GLU A 173 8.01 -19.69 13.89
C GLU A 173 7.99 -19.89 12.38
N ARG A 174 7.19 -20.84 11.88
CA ARG A 174 7.05 -21.11 10.44
C ARG A 174 6.35 -19.97 9.73
N LEU A 175 5.30 -19.44 10.34
CA LEU A 175 4.61 -18.25 9.88
C LEU A 175 5.57 -17.05 9.85
N GLU A 176 6.41 -16.86 10.85
CA GLU A 176 7.36 -15.74 10.83
C GLU A 176 8.35 -15.85 9.65
N VAL A 177 8.89 -17.04 9.39
CA VAL A 177 9.78 -17.28 8.24
C VAL A 177 9.07 -17.10 6.90
N LEU A 178 7.83 -17.57 6.77
CA LEU A 178 7.03 -17.32 5.56
C LEU A 178 6.85 -15.81 5.34
N GLY A 179 6.50 -15.06 6.39
CA GLY A 179 6.36 -13.61 6.30
C GLY A 179 7.66 -12.92 5.88
N GLN A 180 8.81 -13.39 6.39
CA GLN A 180 10.14 -12.93 6.00
C GLN A 180 10.45 -13.20 4.52
N ILE A 181 10.15 -14.39 4.01
CA ILE A 181 10.34 -14.73 2.60
C ILE A 181 9.51 -13.83 1.69
N LEU A 182 8.22 -13.63 2.01
CA LEU A 182 7.34 -12.76 1.22
C LEU A 182 7.82 -11.30 1.23
N ASP A 183 8.37 -10.84 2.34
CA ASP A 183 8.94 -9.50 2.47
C ASP A 183 10.13 -9.30 1.51
N TYR A 184 11.02 -10.29 1.40
CA TYR A 184 12.10 -10.26 0.40
C TYR A 184 11.57 -10.28 -1.04
N MET A 185 10.56 -11.11 -1.33
CA MET A 185 9.92 -11.13 -2.66
C MET A 185 9.32 -9.79 -3.02
N LYS A 186 8.69 -9.12 -2.05
CA LYS A 186 8.19 -7.75 -2.25
C LYS A 186 9.34 -6.82 -2.61
N HIS A 187 10.47 -6.87 -1.92
CA HIS A 187 11.61 -6.01 -2.24
C HIS A 187 12.10 -6.23 -3.68
N VAL A 188 12.18 -7.47 -4.16
CA VAL A 188 12.50 -7.74 -5.58
C VAL A 188 11.44 -7.12 -6.50
N PHE A 189 10.16 -7.39 -6.25
CA PHE A 189 9.02 -6.79 -6.97
C PHE A 189 8.84 -5.29 -6.74
N ASP A 190 9.64 -4.62 -5.93
CA ASP A 190 9.62 -3.17 -5.74
C ASP A 190 10.73 -2.49 -6.54
N HIS A 191 11.78 -3.22 -6.91
CA HIS A 191 12.97 -2.70 -7.60
C HIS A 191 13.10 -3.25 -9.03
N GLN A 192 12.43 -4.34 -9.38
CA GLN A 192 12.51 -4.98 -10.70
C GLN A 192 11.13 -5.17 -11.32
N HIS A 193 11.01 -5.06 -12.64
CA HIS A 193 9.80 -5.48 -13.37
C HIS A 193 9.90 -6.98 -13.68
N ARG A 194 9.08 -7.78 -13.00
CA ARG A 194 9.15 -9.25 -13.02
C ARG A 194 7.76 -9.86 -13.19
N THR A 195 7.66 -10.91 -14.00
CA THR A 195 6.47 -11.75 -14.15
C THR A 195 6.39 -12.84 -13.07
N CYS A 196 7.55 -13.32 -12.61
CA CYS A 196 7.70 -14.20 -11.46
C CYS A 196 9.09 -14.04 -10.83
N GLN A 197 9.26 -14.56 -9.62
CA GLN A 197 10.53 -14.56 -8.90
C GLN A 197 10.81 -15.96 -8.34
N TYR A 198 12.08 -16.37 -8.36
CA TYR A 198 12.54 -17.65 -7.82
C TYR A 198 13.31 -17.47 -6.50
N MET A 199 13.19 -18.47 -5.64
CA MET A 199 13.94 -18.55 -4.38
C MET A 199 14.29 -19.99 -4.03
N VAL A 200 15.40 -20.18 -3.34
CA VAL A 200 15.77 -21.42 -2.67
C VAL A 200 15.69 -21.20 -1.16
N VAL A 201 15.05 -22.11 -0.44
CA VAL A 201 15.06 -22.14 1.03
C VAL A 201 15.82 -23.38 1.47
N ILE A 202 16.89 -23.18 2.24
CA ILE A 202 17.70 -24.24 2.82
C ILE A 202 17.36 -24.33 4.30
N VAL A 203 16.94 -25.50 4.77
CA VAL A 203 16.67 -25.77 6.17
C VAL A 203 17.48 -26.98 6.61
N GLU A 204 18.48 -26.74 7.47
CA GLU A 204 19.50 -27.73 7.81
C GLU A 204 20.14 -28.32 6.53
N GLU A 205 19.92 -29.59 6.23
CA GLU A 205 20.46 -30.28 5.05
C GLU A 205 19.43 -30.46 3.93
N ASN A 206 18.25 -29.84 4.07
CA ASN A 206 17.17 -29.93 3.09
C ASN A 206 17.01 -28.62 2.33
N ALA A 207 16.56 -28.71 1.09
CA ALA A 207 16.26 -27.57 0.23
C ALA A 207 14.81 -27.62 -0.24
N ARG A 208 14.28 -26.44 -0.54
CA ARG A 208 13.03 -26.22 -1.27
C ARG A 208 13.27 -25.20 -2.38
N LEU A 209 12.72 -25.47 -3.56
CA LEU A 209 12.67 -24.50 -4.66
C LEU A 209 11.31 -23.81 -4.63
N LEU A 210 11.31 -22.50 -4.78
CA LEU A 210 10.13 -21.66 -4.78
C LEU A 210 10.05 -20.87 -6.08
N ARG A 211 8.84 -20.73 -6.63
CA ARG A 211 8.47 -19.76 -7.65
C ARG A 211 7.25 -19.00 -7.16
N ILE A 212 7.32 -17.67 -7.15
CA ILE A 212 6.19 -16.79 -6.85
C ILE A 212 5.83 -15.97 -8.08
N ASP A 213 4.53 -15.91 -8.41
CA ASP A 213 3.99 -14.90 -9.31
C ASP A 213 2.88 -14.09 -8.60
N ARG A 214 2.24 -13.18 -9.32
CA ARG A 214 1.17 -12.33 -8.75
C ARG A 214 -0.10 -13.11 -8.36
N SER A 215 -0.20 -14.39 -8.72
CA SER A 215 -1.36 -15.23 -8.42
C SER A 215 -1.10 -16.22 -7.28
N GLY A 216 0.09 -16.80 -7.18
CA GLY A 216 0.40 -17.79 -6.14
C GLY A 216 1.88 -18.19 -6.03
N ILE A 217 2.15 -19.16 -5.15
CA ILE A 217 3.47 -19.76 -4.91
C ILE A 217 3.44 -21.24 -5.24
N PHE A 218 4.44 -21.68 -5.99
CA PHE A 218 4.82 -23.08 -6.09
C PHE A 218 6.04 -23.32 -5.23
N VAL A 219 5.99 -24.38 -4.43
CA VAL A 219 7.11 -24.81 -3.59
C VAL A 219 7.30 -26.31 -3.73
N THR A 220 8.55 -26.76 -3.78
CA THR A 220 8.82 -28.20 -3.81
C THR A 220 8.57 -28.84 -2.45
N LYS A 221 8.27 -30.14 -2.44
CA LYS A 221 8.53 -30.99 -1.26
C LYS A 221 9.98 -30.83 -0.82
N SER A 222 10.22 -31.01 0.47
CA SER A 222 11.56 -30.93 1.03
C SER A 222 12.42 -32.07 0.50
N PHE A 223 13.65 -31.79 0.11
CA PHE A 223 14.61 -32.81 -0.34
C PHE A 223 16.00 -32.54 0.21
N ASN A 224 16.73 -33.60 0.58
CA ASN A 224 18.07 -33.46 1.15
C ASN A 224 19.08 -33.14 0.04
N PHE A 225 19.63 -31.92 0.03
CA PHE A 225 20.49 -31.47 -1.07
C PHE A 225 21.92 -32.02 -1.02
N LYS A 226 22.31 -32.66 0.09
CA LYS A 226 23.64 -33.28 0.23
C LYS A 226 23.69 -34.71 -0.31
N THR A 227 22.64 -35.48 -0.07
CA THR A 227 22.51 -36.88 -0.53
C THR A 227 21.76 -36.99 -1.85
N HIS A 228 20.81 -36.10 -2.09
CA HIS A 228 20.00 -36.00 -3.32
C HIS A 228 20.10 -34.57 -3.87
N GLY A 229 21.32 -34.12 -4.15
CA GLY A 229 21.60 -32.74 -4.61
C GLY A 229 21.19 -32.43 -6.05
N ALA A 230 20.92 -33.48 -6.85
CA ALA A 230 20.60 -33.34 -8.27
C ALA A 230 19.48 -32.31 -8.55
N PRO A 231 18.33 -32.27 -7.84
CA PRO A 231 17.27 -31.29 -8.14
C PRO A 231 17.70 -29.84 -7.93
N LEU A 232 18.52 -29.53 -6.91
CA LEU A 232 19.00 -28.17 -6.65
C LEU A 232 20.05 -27.73 -7.67
N LEU A 233 20.95 -28.63 -8.02
CA LEU A 233 22.00 -28.35 -9.01
C LEU A 233 21.42 -28.24 -10.43
N GLU A 234 20.48 -29.12 -10.76
CA GLU A 234 19.75 -29.08 -12.04
C GLU A 234 18.94 -27.80 -12.16
N PHE A 235 18.28 -27.35 -11.07
CA PHE A 235 17.61 -26.05 -11.03
C PHE A 235 18.57 -24.92 -11.42
N PHE A 236 19.72 -24.81 -10.76
CA PHE A 236 20.68 -23.75 -11.03
C PHE A 236 21.31 -23.85 -12.43
N TRP A 237 21.65 -25.07 -12.86
CA TRP A 237 22.19 -25.36 -14.19
C TRP A 237 21.24 -24.91 -15.30
N ARG A 238 19.96 -25.28 -15.20
CA ARG A 238 18.92 -24.91 -16.15
C ARG A 238 18.60 -23.41 -16.06
N PHE A 239 18.45 -22.86 -14.86
CA PHE A 239 18.14 -21.44 -14.64
C PHE A 239 19.17 -20.52 -15.29
N ALA A 240 20.47 -20.81 -15.16
CA ALA A 240 21.54 -20.04 -15.78
C ALA A 240 21.47 -20.01 -17.32
N ARG A 241 20.75 -20.95 -17.92
CA ARG A 241 20.59 -21.11 -19.38
C ARG A 241 19.21 -20.71 -19.89
N LEU A 242 18.30 -20.32 -19.00
CA LEU A 242 17.00 -19.78 -19.38
C LEU A 242 17.15 -18.45 -20.11
N ARG A 243 16.17 -18.10 -20.94
CA ARG A 243 16.04 -16.73 -21.45
C ARG A 243 15.60 -15.78 -20.33
N PRO A 244 15.86 -14.47 -20.44
CA PRO A 244 15.45 -13.50 -19.42
C PRO A 244 13.96 -13.60 -19.04
N GLU A 245 13.07 -13.73 -20.01
CA GLU A 245 11.62 -13.86 -19.79
C GLU A 245 11.23 -15.14 -19.04
N GLU A 246 11.98 -16.24 -19.24
CA GLU A 246 11.79 -17.51 -18.54
C GLU A 246 12.31 -17.45 -17.08
N ARG A 247 13.32 -16.61 -16.83
CA ARG A 247 13.74 -16.21 -15.49
C ARG A 247 12.78 -15.22 -14.82
N GLY A 248 11.72 -14.82 -15.52
CA GLY A 248 10.68 -13.93 -15.03
C GLY A 248 10.94 -12.46 -15.26
N GLU A 249 11.89 -12.06 -16.13
CA GLU A 249 12.11 -10.66 -16.49
C GLU A 249 11.01 -10.14 -17.44
N ASP A 250 10.51 -8.93 -17.19
CA ASP A 250 9.59 -8.25 -18.10
C ASP A 250 10.37 -7.58 -19.24
N LEU A 251 10.34 -8.16 -20.44
CA LEU A 251 11.01 -7.63 -21.63
C LEU A 251 10.44 -6.30 -22.14
N THR A 252 9.28 -5.86 -21.65
CA THR A 252 8.69 -4.57 -21.98
C THR A 252 9.21 -3.44 -21.07
N ALA A 253 10.08 -3.76 -20.10
CA ALA A 253 10.75 -2.82 -19.21
C ALA A 253 12.27 -2.89 -19.38
N GLU A 254 12.86 -1.82 -19.94
CA GLU A 254 14.29 -1.71 -20.17
C GLU A 254 14.96 -0.90 -19.04
N ARG A 255 15.99 -1.46 -18.41
CA ARG A 255 16.71 -0.76 -17.33
C ARG A 255 17.58 0.34 -17.93
N VAL A 256 17.47 1.56 -17.41
CA VAL A 256 18.28 2.70 -17.83
C VAL A 256 19.53 2.80 -16.95
N THR A 257 20.68 2.98 -17.59
CA THR A 257 21.94 3.21 -16.87
C THR A 257 22.13 4.70 -16.57
N PRO A 258 22.69 5.08 -15.40
CA PRO A 258 22.88 6.49 -15.04
C PRO A 258 23.79 7.29 -15.99
N ASP A 259 24.65 6.62 -16.75
CA ASP A 259 25.58 7.19 -17.72
C ASP A 259 24.99 7.35 -19.13
N SER A 260 23.78 6.84 -19.36
CA SER A 260 23.09 6.89 -20.66
C SER A 260 22.81 8.33 -21.13
N GLN A 261 22.72 8.52 -22.45
CA GLN A 261 22.44 9.83 -23.04
C GLN A 261 21.08 10.39 -22.59
N ILE A 262 20.05 9.53 -22.52
CA ILE A 262 18.70 9.88 -22.07
C ILE A 262 18.72 10.50 -20.66
N VAL A 263 19.49 9.93 -19.73
CA VAL A 263 19.63 10.48 -18.38
C VAL A 263 20.28 11.86 -18.38
N ARG A 264 21.33 12.05 -19.19
CA ARG A 264 22.00 13.36 -19.30
C ARG A 264 21.04 14.43 -19.83
N ASP A 265 20.23 14.06 -20.81
CA ASP A 265 19.24 14.96 -21.42
C ASP A 265 18.13 15.32 -20.43
N ILE A 266 17.63 14.33 -19.69
CA ILE A 266 16.62 14.51 -18.64
C ILE A 266 17.16 15.39 -17.50
N ARG A 267 18.37 15.12 -17.01
CA ARG A 267 19.03 15.94 -15.97
C ARG A 267 19.25 17.38 -16.44
N ARG A 268 19.58 17.59 -17.72
CA ARG A 268 19.68 18.93 -18.32
C ARG A 268 18.32 19.62 -18.36
N ARG A 269 17.25 18.94 -18.77
CA ARG A 269 15.88 19.48 -18.76
C ARG A 269 15.43 19.85 -17.34
N ALA A 270 15.72 18.99 -16.35
CA ALA A 270 15.36 19.20 -14.95
C ALA A 270 16.05 20.42 -14.31
N ARG A 271 17.26 20.80 -14.75
CA ARG A 271 17.97 21.98 -14.22
C ARG A 271 17.26 23.30 -14.52
N ASN A 272 16.61 23.40 -15.68
CA ASN A 272 15.88 24.60 -16.11
C ASN A 272 14.36 24.50 -15.88
N ALA A 273 13.94 23.51 -15.09
CA ALA A 273 12.53 23.21 -14.88
C ALA A 273 11.81 24.28 -14.04
N PRO A 274 10.55 24.63 -14.39
CA PRO A 274 9.64 25.39 -13.54
C PRO A 274 9.53 24.84 -12.12
N ASN A 275 9.21 25.72 -11.18
CA ASN A 275 8.96 25.35 -9.78
C ASN A 275 7.50 24.91 -9.55
N ASP A 276 7.02 23.95 -10.34
CA ASP A 276 5.67 23.37 -10.18
C ASP A 276 5.69 21.97 -9.56
N TYR A 277 4.50 21.49 -9.18
CA TYR A 277 4.30 20.21 -8.50
C TYR A 277 4.85 19.02 -9.32
N ILE A 278 4.58 18.98 -10.63
CA ILE A 278 4.93 17.85 -11.49
C ILE A 278 6.44 17.76 -11.62
N TRP A 279 7.11 18.89 -11.80
CA TRP A 279 8.57 18.95 -11.83
C TRP A 279 9.22 18.57 -10.49
N LYS A 280 8.65 19.01 -9.37
CA LYS A 280 9.12 18.57 -8.04
C LYS A 280 8.98 17.06 -7.87
N LEU A 281 7.84 16.50 -8.28
CA LEU A 281 7.58 15.06 -8.21
C LEU A 281 8.53 14.27 -9.12
N PHE A 282 8.77 14.76 -10.33
CA PHE A 282 9.70 14.14 -11.26
C PHE A 282 11.15 14.22 -10.76
N LYS A 283 11.62 15.37 -10.28
CA LYS A 283 12.95 15.51 -9.65
C LYS A 283 13.12 14.52 -8.50
N LYS A 284 12.13 14.44 -7.60
CA LYS A 284 12.11 13.47 -6.50
C LYS A 284 12.22 12.02 -6.98
N SER A 285 11.68 11.69 -8.14
CA SER A 285 11.82 10.35 -8.74
C SER A 285 13.25 10.03 -9.21
N LEU A 286 14.10 11.06 -9.37
CA LEU A 286 15.49 10.98 -9.81
C LEU A 286 16.51 11.15 -8.66
N ASP A 287 16.09 11.67 -7.49
CA ASP A 287 17.00 12.00 -6.38
C ASP A 287 17.68 10.77 -5.75
N ASP A 288 17.13 9.58 -5.99
CA ASP A 288 17.65 8.30 -5.49
C ASP A 288 18.35 7.56 -6.63
N GLU A 289 19.61 7.91 -6.90
CA GLU A 289 20.41 7.28 -7.97
C GLU A 289 20.66 5.78 -7.73
N ALA A 290 20.48 5.31 -6.50
CA ALA A 290 20.60 3.91 -6.18
C ALA A 290 19.34 3.12 -6.60
N PHE A 291 18.19 3.77 -6.73
CA PHE A 291 16.97 3.15 -7.27
C PHE A 291 17.04 3.04 -8.81
N PRO A 292 16.68 1.89 -9.41
CA PRO A 292 16.75 1.70 -10.86
C PRO A 292 15.71 2.54 -11.61
N TRP A 293 16.11 3.12 -12.74
CA TRP A 293 15.23 3.79 -13.69
C TRP A 293 14.94 2.90 -14.89
N TRP A 294 13.82 3.16 -15.55
CA TRP A 294 13.28 2.26 -16.57
C TRP A 294 12.73 3.03 -17.78
N ILE A 295 12.81 2.41 -18.94
CA ILE A 295 11.96 2.71 -20.09
C ILE A 295 10.88 1.65 -20.12
N LEU A 296 9.63 2.07 -19.96
CA LEU A 296 8.46 1.20 -19.99
C LEU A 296 7.78 1.32 -21.35
N THR A 297 7.53 0.17 -21.96
CA THR A 297 6.84 0.07 -23.24
C THR A 297 5.34 -0.13 -23.02
N VAL A 298 4.50 0.58 -23.77
CA VAL A 298 3.05 0.41 -23.78
C VAL A 298 2.63 0.07 -25.21
N ASN A 299 2.10 -1.14 -25.39
CA ASN A 299 1.43 -1.52 -26.62
C ASN A 299 -0.01 -0.99 -26.55
N ASP A 300 -0.25 0.12 -27.25
CA ASP A 300 -1.55 0.77 -27.24
C ASP A 300 -2.54 -0.03 -28.07
N GLU A 301 -3.48 -0.69 -27.41
CA GLU A 301 -4.46 -1.56 -28.06
C GLU A 301 -5.41 -0.79 -28.99
N CYS A 302 -5.52 0.51 -28.80
CA CYS A 302 -6.48 1.35 -29.52
C CYS A 302 -5.94 1.84 -30.85
N THR A 303 -4.64 2.10 -30.92
CA THR A 303 -3.96 2.52 -32.15
C THR A 303 -3.13 1.40 -32.80
N GLY A 304 -2.86 0.32 -32.07
CA GLY A 304 -1.93 -0.73 -32.47
C GLY A 304 -0.47 -0.29 -32.46
N THR A 305 -0.15 0.86 -31.86
CA THR A 305 1.21 1.41 -31.82
C THR A 305 1.93 1.08 -30.52
N THR A 306 3.25 1.04 -30.58
CA THR A 306 4.10 0.86 -29.40
C THR A 306 4.67 2.22 -28.99
N ARG A 307 4.50 2.60 -27.72
CA ARG A 307 4.97 3.86 -27.14
C ARG A 307 5.92 3.58 -25.97
N ARG A 308 6.97 4.37 -25.82
CA ARG A 308 8.01 4.21 -24.78
C ARG A 308 8.04 5.40 -23.85
N PHE A 309 8.15 5.10 -22.55
CA PHE A 309 8.11 6.10 -21.49
C PHE A 309 9.27 5.93 -20.53
N PHE A 310 10.07 6.97 -20.34
CA PHE A 310 11.05 7.01 -19.26
C PHE A 310 10.35 7.24 -17.93
N VAL A 311 10.73 6.46 -16.91
CA VAL A 311 10.27 6.58 -15.53
C VAL A 311 11.42 6.44 -14.53
N GLY A 312 11.39 7.28 -13.49
CA GLY A 312 12.26 7.17 -12.34
C GLY A 312 11.67 6.25 -11.26
N LYS A 313 11.97 6.55 -9.99
CA LYS A 313 11.37 5.88 -8.83
C LYS A 313 9.85 6.12 -8.81
N PRO A 314 9.01 5.08 -8.64
CA PRO A 314 7.56 5.25 -8.58
C PRO A 314 7.18 6.12 -7.37
N HIS A 315 6.25 7.06 -7.58
CA HIS A 315 5.73 7.89 -6.50
C HIS A 315 4.65 7.16 -5.69
N PHE A 316 4.07 6.10 -6.25
CA PHE A 316 3.12 5.21 -5.58
C PHE A 316 3.49 3.74 -5.83
N LYS A 317 3.40 2.90 -4.80
CA LYS A 317 3.53 1.44 -4.87
C LYS A 317 2.49 0.78 -3.98
N ALA A 318 1.73 -0.16 -4.53
CA ALA A 318 0.86 -1.02 -3.75
C ALA A 318 1.68 -1.93 -2.82
N GLN A 319 1.13 -2.22 -1.65
CA GLN A 319 1.70 -3.19 -0.72
C GLN A 319 1.33 -4.62 -1.16
N GLY A 320 2.10 -5.62 -0.70
CA GLY A 320 1.84 -7.03 -1.02
C GLY A 320 2.75 -7.63 -2.10
N VAL A 321 2.63 -8.95 -2.26
CA VAL A 321 3.36 -9.74 -3.27
C VAL A 321 2.43 -10.33 -4.34
N ALA A 322 1.22 -10.74 -3.97
CA ALA A 322 0.18 -11.16 -4.90
C ALA A 322 -0.83 -10.04 -5.18
N GLY A 323 -1.63 -10.24 -6.23
CA GLY A 323 -2.61 -9.27 -6.70
C GLY A 323 -1.99 -8.24 -7.65
N ARG A 324 -2.52 -7.01 -7.60
CA ARG A 324 -2.31 -6.00 -8.63
C ARG A 324 -0.88 -5.46 -8.72
N GLY A 325 -0.14 -5.44 -7.62
CA GLY A 325 1.24 -4.92 -7.60
C GLY A 325 1.41 -3.52 -8.20
N THR A 326 0.37 -2.68 -8.11
CA THR A 326 0.26 -1.41 -8.83
C THR A 326 1.41 -0.45 -8.50
N ARG A 327 1.99 0.17 -9.54
CA ARG A 327 2.96 1.24 -9.42
C ARG A 327 2.49 2.46 -10.22
N GLY A 328 2.67 3.64 -9.65
CA GLY A 328 2.37 4.93 -10.27
C GLY A 328 3.64 5.71 -10.52
N TYR A 329 3.78 6.24 -11.74
CA TYR A 329 4.96 6.96 -12.20
C TYR A 329 4.58 8.33 -12.78
N VAL A 330 5.47 9.30 -12.59
CA VAL A 330 5.54 10.46 -13.49
C VAL A 330 6.43 10.04 -14.64
N ALA A 331 5.88 10.09 -15.85
CA ALA A 331 6.48 9.50 -17.03
C ALA A 331 6.72 10.55 -18.11
N LEU A 332 7.82 10.37 -18.83
CA LEU A 332 8.16 11.17 -20.01
C LEU A 332 8.10 10.27 -21.25
N GLU A 333 7.24 10.62 -22.21
CA GLU A 333 7.20 9.93 -23.50
C GLU A 333 8.46 10.23 -24.32
N LEU A 334 9.01 9.20 -24.95
CA LEU A 334 10.28 9.28 -25.69
C LEU A 334 10.10 9.32 -27.20
N ASP A 335 8.98 8.80 -27.70
CA ASP A 335 8.73 8.66 -29.14
C ASP A 335 8.04 9.90 -29.74
N LYS A 336 7.51 10.78 -28.89
CA LYS A 336 7.05 12.12 -29.25
C LYS A 336 8.11 13.13 -28.80
N GLY A 337 8.13 14.30 -29.44
CA GLY A 337 9.10 15.37 -29.15
C GLY A 337 8.97 15.95 -27.73
N ASP A 338 9.05 17.26 -27.57
CA ASP A 338 8.89 17.88 -26.24
C ASP A 338 7.43 17.73 -25.74
N THR A 339 7.11 16.62 -25.09
CA THR A 339 5.79 16.37 -24.50
C THR A 339 5.74 16.79 -23.03
N PRO A 340 4.56 17.17 -22.52
CA PRO A 340 4.33 17.26 -21.08
C PRO A 340 4.53 15.90 -20.41
N PHE A 341 4.77 15.91 -19.10
CA PHE A 341 4.75 14.69 -18.30
C PHE A 341 3.34 14.12 -18.23
N VAL A 342 3.26 12.80 -18.17
CA VAL A 342 2.03 12.03 -18.04
C VAL A 342 2.10 11.15 -16.79
N HIS A 343 0.95 10.66 -16.33
CA HIS A 343 0.91 9.65 -15.29
C HIS A 343 0.82 8.26 -15.93
N LEU A 344 1.79 7.39 -15.60
CA LEU A 344 1.82 5.99 -16.03
C LEU A 344 1.51 5.08 -14.85
N LYS A 345 0.49 4.24 -15.00
CA LYS A 345 0.10 3.18 -14.07
C LYS A 345 0.52 1.83 -14.65
N ASP A 346 1.31 1.09 -13.88
CA ASP A 346 1.79 -0.27 -14.19
C ASP A 346 1.13 -1.24 -13.19
N CYS A 347 0.34 -2.22 -13.65
CA CYS A 347 -0.37 -3.12 -12.75
C CYS A 347 -0.69 -4.49 -13.36
N TRP A 348 -1.02 -5.44 -12.51
CA TRP A 348 -1.50 -6.78 -12.88
C TRP A 348 -3.01 -6.82 -12.71
N ARG A 349 -3.76 -6.65 -13.80
CA ARG A 349 -5.23 -6.66 -13.75
C ARG A 349 -5.74 -8.09 -13.61
N VAL A 350 -6.87 -8.28 -12.94
CA VAL A 350 -7.57 -9.56 -12.90
C VAL A 350 -8.22 -9.81 -14.26
N VAL A 351 -8.06 -11.01 -14.82
CA VAL A 351 -8.74 -11.41 -16.05
C VAL A 351 -10.03 -12.13 -15.68
N HIS A 352 -11.17 -11.51 -16.01
CA HIS A 352 -12.50 -12.05 -15.78
C HIS A 352 -13.50 -11.35 -16.72
N ASP A 353 -14.48 -12.07 -17.24
CA ASP A 353 -15.41 -11.57 -18.26
C ASP A 353 -16.21 -10.34 -17.79
N GLU A 354 -16.49 -10.28 -16.49
CA GLU A 354 -17.20 -9.16 -15.86
C GLU A 354 -16.31 -7.94 -15.50
N ILE A 355 -14.98 -8.02 -15.68
CA ILE A 355 -14.06 -6.94 -15.32
C ILE A 355 -13.54 -6.29 -16.60
N LYS A 356 -14.01 -5.08 -16.87
CA LYS A 356 -13.52 -4.27 -17.99
C LYS A 356 -12.15 -3.66 -17.68
N LYS A 357 -11.33 -3.47 -18.70
CA LYS A 357 -10.06 -2.73 -18.58
C LYS A 357 -10.37 -1.27 -18.23
N GLU A 358 -9.62 -0.71 -17.29
CA GLU A 358 -9.78 0.69 -16.86
C GLU A 358 -9.66 1.67 -18.03
N GLY A 359 -8.76 1.41 -18.98
CA GLY A 359 -8.60 2.26 -20.17
C GLY A 359 -9.84 2.28 -21.07
N VAL A 360 -10.56 1.16 -21.19
CA VAL A 360 -11.83 1.09 -21.94
C VAL A 360 -12.92 1.88 -21.23
N ILE A 361 -12.95 1.84 -19.89
CA ILE A 361 -13.88 2.64 -19.09
C ILE A 361 -13.58 4.12 -19.27
N LEU A 362 -12.32 4.54 -19.11
CA LEU A 362 -11.91 5.94 -19.30
C LEU A 362 -12.19 6.44 -20.72
N GLN A 363 -12.01 5.61 -21.75
CA GLN A 363 -12.41 5.94 -23.13
C GLN A 363 -13.90 6.23 -23.24
N THR A 364 -14.74 5.40 -22.62
CA THR A 364 -16.19 5.60 -22.59
C THR A 364 -16.53 6.91 -21.90
N LEU A 365 -15.92 7.19 -20.75
CA LEU A 365 -16.15 8.42 -19.98
C LEU A 365 -15.67 9.67 -20.75
N ASN A 366 -14.47 9.63 -21.33
CA ASN A 366 -13.90 10.74 -22.11
C ASN A 366 -14.71 11.00 -23.39
N ALA A 367 -15.14 9.97 -24.11
CA ALA A 367 -15.97 10.11 -25.31
C ALA A 367 -17.34 10.74 -25.02
N ASN A 368 -17.87 10.54 -23.80
CA ASN A 368 -19.10 11.15 -23.34
C ASN A 368 -18.88 12.48 -22.59
N ASN A 369 -17.66 13.03 -22.61
CA ASN A 369 -17.29 14.29 -21.96
C ASN A 369 -17.61 14.33 -20.46
N VAL A 370 -17.48 13.19 -19.77
CA VAL A 370 -17.60 13.13 -18.31
C VAL A 370 -16.52 14.05 -17.71
N PRO A 371 -16.88 15.03 -16.85
CA PRO A 371 -15.91 15.98 -16.31
C PRO A 371 -15.13 15.36 -15.15
N HIS A 372 -13.97 15.93 -14.83
CA HIS A 372 -13.19 15.60 -13.63
C HIS A 372 -12.79 14.11 -13.52
N VAL A 373 -12.55 13.46 -14.67
CA VAL A 373 -11.93 12.13 -14.76
C VAL A 373 -10.64 12.23 -15.58
N PRO A 374 -9.68 11.30 -15.40
CA PRO A 374 -8.46 11.28 -16.19
C PRO A 374 -8.71 11.24 -17.70
N THR A 375 -7.87 11.92 -18.45
CA THR A 375 -7.84 11.84 -19.91
C THR A 375 -6.93 10.69 -20.34
N ILE A 376 -7.49 9.71 -21.03
CA ILE A 376 -6.75 8.55 -21.55
C ILE A 376 -5.79 8.95 -22.69
N GLU A 377 -4.53 8.51 -22.60
CA GLU A 377 -3.52 8.71 -23.66
C GLU A 377 -3.24 7.42 -24.43
N CYS A 378 -3.02 6.31 -23.72
CA CYS A 378 -2.89 4.96 -24.28
C CYS A 378 -2.98 3.91 -23.18
N HIS A 379 -3.35 2.69 -23.54
CA HIS A 379 -3.35 1.56 -22.62
C HIS A 379 -3.30 0.21 -23.34
N GLY A 380 -2.93 -0.84 -22.62
CA GLY A 380 -2.99 -2.19 -23.16
C GLY A 380 -2.36 -3.25 -22.26
N ASP A 381 -2.61 -4.50 -22.61
CA ASP A 381 -1.96 -5.67 -22.04
C ASP A 381 -0.58 -5.89 -22.64
N MET A 382 0.37 -6.30 -21.81
CA MET A 382 1.77 -6.53 -22.20
C MET A 382 2.01 -7.97 -22.71
N GLY A 383 0.96 -8.78 -22.85
CA GLY A 383 1.05 -10.17 -23.30
C GLY A 383 1.66 -11.12 -22.26
N GLN A 384 1.64 -10.74 -20.98
CA GLN A 384 2.22 -11.51 -19.87
C GLN A 384 1.15 -11.90 -18.86
N THR A 385 1.03 -13.18 -18.54
CA THR A 385 0.02 -13.70 -17.62
C THR A 385 0.61 -14.54 -16.50
N THR A 386 -0.06 -14.57 -15.34
CA THR A 386 0.27 -15.51 -14.26
C THR A 386 0.01 -16.95 -14.69
N ARG A 387 0.73 -17.91 -14.10
CA ARG A 387 0.58 -19.35 -14.40
C ARG A 387 -0.04 -20.13 -13.24
N SER A 388 -0.05 -19.57 -12.04
CA SER A 388 -0.36 -20.35 -10.84
C SER A 388 -1.78 -20.94 -10.83
N GLN A 389 -2.75 -20.20 -11.34
CA GLN A 389 -4.14 -20.66 -11.43
C GLN A 389 -4.34 -21.83 -12.41
N ASP A 390 -3.57 -21.88 -13.51
CA ASP A 390 -3.72 -22.90 -14.56
C ASP A 390 -3.26 -24.28 -14.08
N LEU A 391 -2.30 -24.30 -13.14
CA LEU A 391 -1.72 -25.52 -12.58
C LEU A 391 -2.37 -25.96 -11.26
N TRP A 392 -3.30 -25.17 -10.71
CA TRP A 392 -3.84 -25.40 -9.37
C TRP A 392 -4.57 -26.75 -9.25
N HIS A 393 -5.47 -27.06 -10.18
CA HIS A 393 -6.20 -28.34 -10.18
C HIS A 393 -5.27 -29.54 -10.39
N LYS A 394 -4.26 -29.42 -11.27
CA LYS A 394 -3.28 -30.49 -11.56
C LYS A 394 -2.62 -31.01 -10.27
N TYR A 395 -2.26 -30.11 -9.36
CA TYR A 395 -1.58 -30.45 -8.11
C TYR A 395 -2.51 -30.58 -6.91
N ARG A 396 -3.83 -30.54 -7.13
CA ARG A 396 -4.86 -30.77 -6.11
C ARG A 396 -5.91 -31.78 -6.58
N PRO A 397 -5.50 -33.03 -6.91
CA PRO A 397 -6.41 -34.03 -7.46
C PRO A 397 -7.51 -34.49 -6.49
N LYS A 398 -7.36 -34.20 -5.19
CA LYS A 398 -8.39 -34.48 -4.17
C LYS A 398 -9.52 -33.45 -4.15
N VAL A 399 -9.32 -32.29 -4.78
CA VAL A 399 -10.35 -31.27 -4.95
C VAL A 399 -11.18 -31.64 -6.18
N SER A 400 -12.50 -31.47 -6.08
CA SER A 400 -13.39 -31.70 -7.23
C SER A 400 -12.93 -30.88 -8.45
N PRO A 401 -12.94 -31.45 -9.67
CA PRO A 401 -12.70 -30.67 -10.90
C PRO A 401 -13.62 -29.46 -11.04
N ASP A 402 -14.83 -29.53 -10.48
CA ASP A 402 -15.83 -28.46 -10.53
C ASP A 402 -15.66 -27.41 -9.41
N ALA A 403 -14.74 -27.62 -8.46
CA ALA A 403 -14.52 -26.66 -7.39
C ALA A 403 -13.87 -25.38 -7.95
N PRO A 404 -14.33 -24.19 -7.57
CA PRO A 404 -13.75 -22.95 -8.06
C PRO A 404 -12.30 -22.80 -7.59
N CYS A 405 -11.40 -22.50 -8.53
CA CYS A 405 -10.02 -22.16 -8.20
C CYS A 405 -9.98 -20.85 -7.38
N PRO A 406 -9.34 -20.82 -6.19
CA PRO A 406 -9.21 -19.61 -5.39
C PRO A 406 -8.18 -18.63 -5.97
N LEU A 407 -7.33 -19.10 -6.90
CA LEU A 407 -6.31 -18.29 -7.55
C LEU A 407 -6.90 -17.53 -8.72
N LYS A 408 -6.45 -16.30 -8.90
CA LYS A 408 -6.93 -15.43 -9.98
C LYS A 408 -5.91 -15.37 -11.10
N LYS A 409 -6.39 -15.47 -12.33
CA LYS A 409 -5.56 -15.12 -13.49
C LYS A 409 -5.33 -13.62 -13.48
N HIS A 410 -4.06 -13.22 -13.54
CA HIS A 410 -3.70 -11.84 -13.75
C HIS A 410 -2.95 -11.68 -15.07
N GLU A 411 -3.13 -10.52 -15.67
CA GLU A 411 -2.45 -10.11 -16.89
C GLU A 411 -1.80 -8.75 -16.67
N HIS A 412 -0.57 -8.61 -17.13
CA HIS A 412 0.20 -7.38 -16.97
C HIS A 412 -0.34 -6.30 -17.91
N TYR A 413 -0.65 -5.13 -17.36
CA TYR A 413 -1.37 -4.06 -18.02
C TYR A 413 -0.76 -2.70 -17.68
N ARG A 414 -0.70 -1.81 -18.67
CA ARG A 414 -0.25 -0.42 -18.50
C ARG A 414 -1.29 0.56 -18.99
N LEU A 415 -1.43 1.64 -18.24
CA LEU A 415 -2.37 2.74 -18.50
C LEU A 415 -1.62 4.06 -18.40
N VAL A 416 -1.77 4.91 -19.41
CA VAL A 416 -1.20 6.26 -19.43
C VAL A 416 -2.33 7.27 -19.51
N VAL A 417 -2.33 8.23 -18.60
CA VAL A 417 -3.28 9.36 -18.58
C VAL A 417 -2.53 10.69 -18.58
N LYS A 418 -3.14 11.71 -19.16
CA LYS A 418 -2.52 13.02 -19.36
C LYS A 418 -2.20 13.72 -18.05
N GLU A 419 -3.11 13.65 -17.08
CA GLU A 419 -3.02 14.42 -15.85
C GLU A 419 -2.12 13.74 -14.81
N VAL A 420 -1.11 14.47 -14.33
CA VAL A 420 -0.33 14.11 -13.14
C VAL A 420 -0.95 14.82 -11.93
N GLY A 421 -1.82 14.11 -11.22
CA GLY A 421 -2.53 14.64 -10.05
C GLY A 421 -1.69 14.69 -8.77
N GLN A 422 -1.99 15.65 -7.92
CA GLN A 422 -1.49 15.79 -6.56
C GLN A 422 -2.43 15.09 -5.57
N PRO A 423 -1.93 14.40 -4.53
CA PRO A 423 -2.78 13.77 -3.53
C PRO A 423 -3.75 14.75 -2.86
N LEU A 424 -4.98 14.32 -2.55
CA LEU A 424 -5.98 15.17 -1.90
C LEU A 424 -5.48 15.77 -0.58
N ILE A 425 -4.56 15.11 0.13
CA ILE A 425 -3.97 15.61 1.39
C ILE A 425 -3.28 16.96 1.25
N GLU A 426 -2.96 17.37 0.03
CA GLU A 426 -2.25 18.60 -0.27
C GLU A 426 -3.17 19.79 -0.53
N PHE A 427 -4.47 19.65 -0.29
CA PHE A 427 -5.41 20.79 -0.37
C PHE A 427 -4.90 21.97 0.47
N GLU A 428 -5.24 23.20 0.15
CA GLU A 428 -4.72 24.41 0.83
C GLU A 428 -5.71 24.89 1.90
N THR A 429 -7.02 24.78 1.63
CA THR A 429 -8.09 25.22 2.53
C THR A 429 -9.28 24.25 2.53
N GLY A 430 -10.10 24.27 3.57
CA GLY A 430 -11.35 23.54 3.67
C GLY A 430 -12.31 23.86 2.52
N PHE A 431 -12.28 25.09 2.01
CA PHE A 431 -12.99 25.49 0.80
C PHE A 431 -12.51 24.66 -0.41
N GLN A 432 -11.19 24.57 -0.62
CA GLN A 432 -10.63 23.77 -1.71
C GLN A 432 -10.91 22.28 -1.55
N LEU A 433 -10.88 21.76 -0.30
CA LEU A 433 -11.28 20.38 -0.01
C LEU A 433 -12.74 20.13 -0.43
N LEU A 434 -13.68 21.02 -0.05
CA LEU A 434 -15.07 20.89 -0.45
C LEU A 434 -15.23 20.99 -1.97
N PHE A 435 -14.51 21.89 -2.63
CA PHE A 435 -14.54 22.04 -4.08
C PHE A 435 -14.03 20.78 -4.80
N ALA A 436 -12.98 20.14 -4.28
CA ALA A 436 -12.49 18.87 -4.81
C ALA A 436 -13.53 17.76 -4.69
N LEU A 437 -14.26 17.69 -3.57
CA LEU A 437 -15.34 16.72 -3.39
C LEU A 437 -16.56 17.04 -4.27
N PHE A 438 -16.85 18.31 -4.51
CA PHE A 438 -17.88 18.72 -5.48
C PHE A 438 -17.52 18.29 -6.91
N CYS A 439 -16.26 18.46 -7.32
CA CYS A 439 -15.76 17.93 -8.60
C CYS A 439 -15.90 16.40 -8.69
N CYS A 440 -15.59 15.69 -7.59
CA CYS A 440 -15.79 14.24 -7.48
C CYS A 440 -17.28 13.85 -7.64
N LEU A 441 -18.21 14.60 -7.03
CA LEU A 441 -19.65 14.39 -7.22
C LEU A 441 -20.07 14.60 -8.68
N LYS A 442 -19.55 15.63 -9.36
CA LYS A 442 -19.81 15.87 -10.78
C LYS A 442 -19.33 14.73 -11.67
N ALA A 443 -18.10 14.25 -11.45
CA ALA A 443 -17.56 13.09 -12.16
C ALA A 443 -18.43 11.86 -11.98
N HIS A 444 -18.73 11.51 -10.72
CA HIS A 444 -19.53 10.33 -10.42
C HIS A 444 -20.95 10.47 -10.95
N TRP A 445 -21.62 11.62 -10.80
CA TRP A 445 -22.97 11.84 -11.32
C TRP A 445 -23.01 11.65 -12.83
N SER A 446 -22.09 12.28 -13.56
CA SER A 446 -22.05 12.18 -15.02
C SER A 446 -21.73 10.76 -15.49
N ALA A 447 -20.87 10.01 -14.78
CA ALA A 447 -20.64 8.59 -15.05
C ALA A 447 -21.88 7.73 -14.73
N TYR A 448 -22.58 8.04 -13.63
CA TYR A 448 -23.78 7.33 -13.21
C TYR A 448 -24.94 7.50 -14.22
N GLN A 449 -25.04 8.66 -14.89
CA GLN A 449 -25.98 8.85 -16.01
C GLN A 449 -25.69 7.93 -17.20
N LEU A 450 -24.45 7.43 -17.33
CA LEU A 450 -24.06 6.43 -18.32
C LEU A 450 -24.22 4.99 -17.78
N GLY A 451 -24.84 4.82 -16.61
CA GLY A 451 -25.01 3.54 -15.94
C GLY A 451 -23.72 3.03 -15.29
N ILE A 452 -22.73 3.88 -15.00
CA ILE A 452 -21.44 3.47 -14.39
C ILE A 452 -21.35 3.93 -12.94
N ILE A 453 -21.10 3.01 -12.00
CA ILE A 453 -20.85 3.30 -10.58
C ILE A 453 -19.38 3.00 -10.23
N HIS A 454 -18.72 3.85 -9.42
CA HIS A 454 -17.27 3.76 -9.20
C HIS A 454 -16.87 2.67 -8.19
N ARG A 455 -17.56 2.55 -7.05
CA ARG A 455 -17.37 1.50 -6.01
C ARG A 455 -16.08 1.58 -5.18
N ASP A 456 -15.30 2.65 -5.30
CA ASP A 456 -14.07 2.84 -4.50
C ASP A 456 -13.74 4.33 -4.32
N ILE A 457 -14.74 5.15 -4.02
CA ILE A 457 -14.49 6.55 -3.66
C ILE A 457 -13.71 6.58 -2.33
N SER A 458 -12.49 7.13 -2.39
CA SER A 458 -11.58 7.19 -1.25
C SER A 458 -10.64 8.39 -1.37
N VAL A 459 -9.97 8.76 -0.28
CA VAL A 459 -8.95 9.83 -0.30
C VAL A 459 -7.85 9.57 -1.33
N GLY A 460 -7.53 8.30 -1.61
CA GLY A 460 -6.49 7.93 -2.57
C GLY A 460 -6.90 8.03 -4.03
N ASN A 461 -8.20 7.99 -4.29
CA ASN A 461 -8.77 7.98 -5.63
C ASN A 461 -9.32 9.35 -6.04
N ILE A 462 -9.28 10.33 -5.14
CA ILE A 462 -9.56 11.74 -5.45
C ILE A 462 -8.22 12.47 -5.49
N LEU A 463 -7.86 13.01 -6.65
CA LEU A 463 -6.64 13.79 -6.83
C LEU A 463 -6.98 15.26 -7.07
N LEU A 464 -6.05 16.14 -6.73
CA LEU A 464 -6.07 17.54 -7.15
C LEU A 464 -5.29 17.66 -8.44
N PHE A 465 -5.84 18.31 -9.45
CA PHE A 465 -5.11 18.61 -10.68
C PHE A 465 -5.27 20.08 -11.02
N LYS A 466 -4.21 20.66 -11.58
CA LYS A 466 -4.20 22.05 -12.01
C LYS A 466 -4.75 22.12 -13.43
N HIS A 467 -5.94 22.68 -13.58
CA HIS A 467 -6.56 22.88 -14.89
C HIS A 467 -5.83 23.99 -15.68
N PRO A 468 -5.98 24.08 -17.02
CA PRO A 468 -5.32 25.11 -17.83
C PRO A 468 -5.57 26.57 -17.43
N ASP A 469 -6.68 26.86 -16.74
CA ASP A 469 -6.96 28.20 -16.19
C ASP A 469 -6.20 28.51 -14.89
N GLY A 470 -5.39 27.56 -14.40
CA GLY A 470 -4.59 27.70 -13.19
C GLY A 470 -5.31 27.31 -11.90
N ILE A 471 -6.61 26.96 -11.95
CA ILE A 471 -7.40 26.58 -10.78
C ILE A 471 -7.23 25.08 -10.52
N TRP A 472 -6.93 24.74 -9.26
CA TRP A 472 -6.92 23.37 -8.79
C TRP A 472 -8.34 22.82 -8.64
N ARG A 473 -8.60 21.68 -9.27
CA ARG A 473 -9.89 20.97 -9.22
C ARG A 473 -9.68 19.55 -8.70
N GLY A 474 -10.74 18.96 -8.16
CA GLY A 474 -10.76 17.52 -7.87
C GLY A 474 -10.90 16.70 -9.15
N MET A 475 -10.33 15.51 -9.16
CA MET A 475 -10.44 14.50 -10.21
C MET A 475 -10.61 13.13 -9.59
N LEU A 476 -11.63 12.37 -10.03
CA LEU A 476 -11.91 11.02 -9.57
C LEU A 476 -11.17 10.01 -10.48
N ASN A 477 -10.27 9.23 -9.89
CA ASN A 477 -9.34 8.31 -10.53
C ASN A 477 -9.54 6.86 -10.06
N ASP A 478 -8.88 5.88 -10.69
CA ASP A 478 -8.95 4.43 -10.40
C ASP A 478 -10.34 3.83 -10.68
N TRP A 479 -10.77 3.93 -11.94
CA TRP A 479 -12.07 3.45 -12.42
C TRP A 479 -12.13 1.93 -12.65
N GLU A 480 -11.08 1.19 -12.34
CA GLU A 480 -10.99 -0.26 -12.61
C GLU A 480 -12.06 -1.09 -11.87
N LEU A 481 -12.51 -0.59 -10.71
CA LEU A 481 -13.51 -1.27 -9.88
C LEU A 481 -14.91 -0.83 -10.26
N SER A 482 -15.08 0.00 -11.29
CA SER A 482 -16.42 0.42 -11.71
C SER A 482 -17.25 -0.75 -12.26
N LYS A 483 -18.57 -0.61 -12.19
CA LYS A 483 -19.53 -1.58 -12.74
C LYS A 483 -20.68 -0.87 -13.44
N GLU A 484 -21.34 -1.61 -14.32
CA GLU A 484 -22.62 -1.19 -14.88
C GLU A 484 -23.73 -1.42 -13.84
N VAL A 485 -24.57 -0.40 -13.62
CA VAL A 485 -25.64 -0.38 -12.61
C VAL A 485 -26.67 -1.49 -12.83
N ASP A 486 -26.93 -1.87 -14.09
CA ASP A 486 -27.94 -2.87 -14.47
C ASP A 486 -27.35 -4.25 -14.81
N SER A 487 -26.14 -4.57 -14.33
CA SER A 487 -25.54 -5.89 -14.54
C SER A 487 -26.21 -6.97 -13.66
N GLU A 488 -27.42 -7.40 -14.04
CA GLU A 488 -28.08 -8.60 -13.51
C GLU A 488 -27.35 -9.87 -14.00
N SER A 489 -26.11 -10.10 -13.54
CA SER A 489 -25.42 -11.38 -13.78
C SER A 489 -25.84 -12.39 -12.70
N PRO A 490 -26.59 -13.45 -13.04
CA PRO A 490 -27.02 -14.49 -12.10
C PRO A 490 -25.91 -15.52 -11.78
N VAL A 491 -24.69 -15.36 -12.31
CA VAL A 491 -23.62 -16.36 -12.21
C VAL A 491 -22.57 -15.92 -11.20
N GLY A 492 -22.60 -16.54 -10.02
CA GLY A 492 -21.52 -16.50 -9.03
C GLY A 492 -21.18 -15.10 -8.51
N ARG A 493 -22.00 -14.57 -7.57
CA ARG A 493 -21.74 -13.31 -6.86
C ARG A 493 -20.25 -13.18 -6.54
N GLN A 494 -19.59 -12.22 -7.18
CA GLN A 494 -18.35 -11.69 -6.62
C GLN A 494 -18.70 -11.18 -5.21
N PRO A 495 -17.82 -11.31 -4.20
CA PRO A 495 -18.00 -10.53 -2.99
C PRO A 495 -18.03 -9.06 -3.41
N ASP A 496 -19.19 -8.41 -3.35
CA ASP A 496 -19.35 -7.01 -3.74
C ASP A 496 -18.73 -6.06 -2.71
N ARG A 497 -18.16 -6.62 -1.64
CA ARG A 497 -17.21 -5.97 -0.74
C ARG A 497 -15.86 -5.68 -1.41
N THR A 498 -15.89 -4.83 -2.42
CA THR A 498 -14.72 -4.19 -3.05
C THR A 498 -14.66 -2.73 -2.64
N GLY A 499 -13.46 -2.20 -2.41
CA GLY A 499 -13.25 -0.79 -2.05
C GLY A 499 -12.28 -0.61 -0.89
N THR A 500 -12.10 0.64 -0.46
CA THR A 500 -11.22 1.00 0.65
C THR A 500 -11.97 0.99 1.98
N TRP A 501 -11.62 0.07 2.88
CA TRP A 501 -12.31 -0.18 4.16
C TRP A 501 -12.77 1.08 4.90
N GLN A 502 -11.84 2.03 5.09
CA GLN A 502 -12.09 3.26 5.86
C GLN A 502 -13.25 4.07 5.29
N PHE A 503 -13.48 4.02 3.98
CA PHE A 503 -14.47 4.88 3.29
C PHE A 503 -15.75 4.14 2.88
N LEU A 504 -15.79 2.81 2.98
CA LEU A 504 -17.03 2.05 2.73
C LEU A 504 -18.14 2.42 3.71
N SER A 505 -19.38 2.34 3.22
CA SER A 505 -20.58 2.57 4.00
C SER A 505 -20.74 1.55 5.13
N ALA A 506 -21.40 1.93 6.22
CA ALA A 506 -21.61 1.00 7.34
C ALA A 506 -22.45 -0.23 6.92
N HIS A 507 -23.36 -0.09 5.94
CA HIS A 507 -24.08 -1.24 5.37
C HIS A 507 -23.19 -2.16 4.54
N ALA A 508 -22.39 -1.63 3.61
CA ALA A 508 -21.45 -2.44 2.82
C ALA A 508 -20.37 -3.10 3.69
N LEU A 509 -20.02 -2.50 4.83
CA LEU A 509 -19.13 -3.13 5.80
C LEU A 509 -19.79 -4.27 6.58
N ASN A 510 -21.10 -4.25 6.80
CA ASN A 510 -21.82 -5.30 7.53
C ASN A 510 -22.33 -6.45 6.64
N ASP A 511 -22.38 -6.25 5.32
CA ASP A 511 -22.80 -7.26 4.37
C ASP A 511 -21.84 -7.33 3.18
N SER A 512 -21.05 -8.41 3.12
CA SER A 512 -20.04 -8.63 2.09
C SER A 512 -20.60 -8.94 0.70
N GLU A 513 -21.88 -9.25 0.60
CA GLU A 513 -22.59 -9.52 -0.65
C GLU A 513 -23.47 -8.36 -1.10
N LYS A 514 -23.51 -7.26 -0.34
CA LYS A 514 -24.34 -6.11 -0.68
C LYS A 514 -23.81 -5.44 -1.95
N LEU A 515 -24.72 -5.30 -2.92
CA LEU A 515 -24.51 -4.42 -4.07
C LEU A 515 -24.35 -2.98 -3.60
N ILE A 516 -23.29 -2.35 -4.08
CA ILE A 516 -23.01 -0.93 -3.87
C ILE A 516 -24.01 -0.13 -4.70
N ILE A 517 -24.73 0.79 -4.05
CA ILE A 517 -25.70 1.70 -4.66
C ILE A 517 -25.28 3.15 -4.42
N ILE A 518 -26.00 4.11 -5.02
CA ILE A 518 -25.67 5.53 -4.94
C ILE A 518 -25.55 6.04 -3.49
N GLN A 519 -26.38 5.56 -2.57
CA GLN A 519 -26.33 5.93 -1.16
C GLN A 519 -24.98 5.54 -0.52
N ASP A 520 -24.39 4.42 -0.92
CA ASP A 520 -23.11 3.95 -0.41
C ASP A 520 -21.94 4.81 -0.96
N GLU A 521 -22.00 5.24 -2.21
CA GLU A 521 -21.02 6.14 -2.83
C GLU A 521 -21.09 7.55 -2.20
N LEU A 522 -22.31 8.06 -1.94
CA LEU A 522 -22.52 9.32 -1.22
C LEU A 522 -22.01 9.24 0.23
N GLU A 523 -22.19 8.10 0.92
CA GLU A 523 -21.59 7.87 2.24
C GLU A 523 -20.07 7.84 2.18
N SER A 524 -19.49 7.31 1.09
CA SER A 524 -18.04 7.32 0.87
C SER A 524 -17.48 8.74 0.69
N VAL A 525 -18.16 9.60 -0.08
CA VAL A 525 -17.82 11.05 -0.18
C VAL A 525 -17.87 11.72 1.19
N PHE A 526 -18.89 11.42 2.00
CA PHE A 526 -19.01 11.90 3.37
C PHE A 526 -17.84 11.44 4.26
N HIS A 527 -17.47 10.17 4.21
CA HIS A 527 -16.35 9.62 4.98
C HIS A 527 -15.01 10.26 4.59
N VAL A 528 -14.81 10.56 3.30
CA VAL A 528 -13.63 11.34 2.85
C VAL A 528 -13.62 12.74 3.48
N LEU A 529 -14.75 13.45 3.47
CA LEU A 529 -14.86 14.78 4.09
C LEU A 529 -14.52 14.72 5.58
N VAL A 530 -15.11 13.78 6.33
CA VAL A 530 -14.87 13.63 7.78
C VAL A 530 -13.40 13.28 8.05
N TYR A 531 -12.82 12.33 7.31
CA TYR A 531 -11.43 11.90 7.50
C TYR A 531 -10.44 13.05 7.30
N MET A 532 -10.61 13.81 6.21
CA MET A 532 -9.76 14.96 5.90
C MET A 532 -9.97 16.10 6.90
N SER A 533 -11.21 16.34 7.33
CA SER A 533 -11.52 17.37 8.32
C SER A 533 -10.89 17.07 9.69
N ILE A 534 -10.96 15.82 10.17
CA ILE A 534 -10.33 15.43 11.45
C ILE A 534 -8.80 15.55 11.35
N ARG A 535 -8.19 15.19 10.22
CA ARG A 535 -6.74 15.26 10.09
C ARG A 535 -6.22 16.69 10.02
N PHE A 536 -6.94 17.60 9.38
CA PHE A 536 -6.36 18.87 8.95
C PHE A 536 -7.10 20.11 9.48
N LEU A 537 -8.43 20.09 9.58
CA LEU A 537 -9.22 21.25 9.99
C LEU A 537 -9.37 21.36 11.53
N PRO A 538 -9.64 22.54 12.09
CA PRO A 538 -9.82 22.70 13.54
C PRO A 538 -11.08 22.05 14.10
N HIS A 539 -10.90 21.37 15.22
CA HIS A 539 -11.96 20.65 15.92
C HIS A 539 -11.67 20.53 17.42
N ASN A 540 -12.66 20.11 18.19
CA ASN A 540 -12.58 19.99 19.65
C ASN A 540 -11.81 18.78 20.19
N CYS A 541 -11.39 17.83 19.34
CA CYS A 541 -10.54 16.71 19.75
C CYS A 541 -9.09 17.19 19.98
N ALA A 542 -8.56 16.96 21.18
CA ALA A 542 -7.18 17.26 21.53
C ALA A 542 -6.21 16.39 20.71
N THR A 543 -5.04 16.93 20.35
CA THR A 543 -4.05 16.27 19.48
C THR A 543 -3.70 14.85 19.93
N ALA A 544 -3.59 14.59 21.24
CA ALA A 544 -3.29 13.27 21.78
C ALA A 544 -4.41 12.23 21.57
N GLY A 545 -5.65 12.67 21.38
CA GLY A 545 -6.82 11.81 21.14
C GLY A 545 -7.12 11.54 19.66
N VAL A 546 -6.55 12.31 18.73
CA VAL A 546 -6.87 12.21 17.29
C VAL A 546 -6.56 10.82 16.72
N GLY A 547 -5.44 10.21 17.11
CA GLY A 547 -5.10 8.86 16.68
C GLY A 547 -6.15 7.81 17.07
N ARG A 548 -6.67 7.92 18.30
CA ARG A 548 -7.74 7.06 18.79
C ARG A 548 -9.05 7.33 18.06
N LEU A 549 -9.43 8.59 17.88
CA LEU A 549 -10.66 8.96 17.17
C LEU A 549 -10.65 8.42 15.73
N LEU A 550 -9.56 8.62 14.99
CA LEU A 550 -9.42 8.10 13.64
C LEU A 550 -9.51 6.57 13.63
N TYR A 551 -8.85 5.88 14.57
CA TYR A 551 -8.95 4.43 14.69
C TYR A 551 -10.39 3.97 14.98
N ASP A 552 -10.99 4.46 16.07
CA ASP A 552 -12.31 4.06 16.56
C ASP A 552 -13.40 4.26 15.49
N TYR A 553 -13.25 5.27 14.61
CA TYR A 553 -14.21 5.56 13.53
C TYR A 553 -13.90 4.86 12.20
N PHE A 554 -12.64 4.86 11.75
CA PHE A 554 -12.28 4.44 10.38
C PHE A 554 -11.68 3.04 10.30
N ASP A 555 -10.95 2.61 11.33
CA ASP A 555 -10.15 1.37 11.33
C ASP A 555 -10.78 0.24 12.15
N ASP A 556 -11.53 0.59 13.20
CA ASP A 556 -12.17 -0.39 14.08
C ASP A 556 -13.22 -1.24 13.35
N PHE A 557 -13.44 -2.44 13.86
CA PHE A 557 -14.29 -3.45 13.25
C PHE A 557 -14.97 -4.33 14.30
N GLN A 558 -15.92 -5.15 13.87
CA GLN A 558 -16.55 -6.16 14.71
C GLN A 558 -16.37 -7.54 14.07
N ASP A 559 -16.13 -8.58 14.85
CA ASP A 559 -16.18 -9.95 14.32
C ASP A 559 -17.63 -10.35 14.07
N THR A 560 -17.89 -10.92 12.89
CA THR A 560 -19.18 -11.47 12.48
C THR A 560 -19.00 -12.89 11.98
N ASP A 561 -20.09 -13.64 11.88
CA ASP A 561 -20.14 -14.97 11.25
C ASP A 561 -19.67 -14.97 9.78
N LYS A 562 -19.68 -13.79 9.14
CA LYS A 562 -19.25 -13.58 7.75
C LYS A 562 -17.89 -12.87 7.63
N GLY A 563 -17.12 -12.79 8.72
CA GLY A 563 -15.83 -12.07 8.79
C GLY A 563 -15.97 -10.69 9.44
N TYR A 564 -15.13 -9.73 9.07
CA TYR A 564 -15.11 -8.42 9.74
C TYR A 564 -16.30 -7.53 9.33
N GLY A 565 -17.06 -7.03 10.28
CA GLY A 565 -18.15 -6.07 10.13
C GLY A 565 -17.72 -4.62 10.41
N CYS A 566 -18.66 -3.68 10.26
CA CYS A 566 -18.44 -2.27 10.55
C CYS A 566 -18.08 -2.03 12.02
N GLY A 567 -17.09 -1.18 12.30
CA GLY A 567 -16.79 -0.70 13.64
C GLY A 567 -17.98 0.01 14.30
N LYS A 568 -18.06 -0.06 15.63
CA LYS A 568 -19.22 0.43 16.40
C LYS A 568 -19.42 1.93 16.25
N THR A 569 -18.34 2.72 16.32
CA THR A 569 -18.42 4.19 16.27
C THR A 569 -19.01 4.69 14.96
N LYS A 570 -18.55 4.15 13.82
CA LYS A 570 -19.08 4.49 12.49
C LYS A 570 -20.57 4.12 12.38
N LEU A 571 -20.93 2.90 12.79
CA LEU A 571 -22.32 2.44 12.72
C LEU A 571 -23.26 3.27 13.61
N VAL A 572 -22.82 3.60 14.84
CA VAL A 572 -23.59 4.45 15.75
C VAL A 572 -23.74 5.85 15.16
N ALA A 573 -22.68 6.43 14.57
CA ALA A 573 -22.77 7.74 13.96
C ALA A 573 -23.81 7.81 12.83
N MET A 574 -23.86 6.78 11.97
CA MET A 574 -24.87 6.69 10.91
C MET A 574 -26.29 6.56 11.49
N ARG A 575 -26.47 5.91 12.63
CA ARG A 575 -27.79 5.71 13.27
C ARG A 575 -28.27 6.89 14.12
N THR A 576 -27.35 7.61 14.77
CA THR A 576 -27.70 8.71 15.68
C THR A 576 -27.66 10.08 14.98
N GLY A 577 -26.88 10.19 13.90
CA GLY A 577 -26.56 11.43 13.23
C GLY A 577 -25.50 12.26 13.97
N GLN A 578 -24.71 11.62 14.85
CA GLN A 578 -23.71 12.28 15.70
C GLN A 578 -22.46 11.44 15.84
N ILE A 579 -21.28 12.06 15.75
CA ILE A 579 -19.99 11.39 15.97
C ILE A 579 -19.53 11.72 17.39
N PHE A 580 -19.43 10.70 18.25
CA PHE A 580 -18.91 10.84 19.62
C PHE A 580 -17.51 10.25 19.73
N PHE A 581 -16.70 10.82 20.61
CA PHE A 581 -15.38 10.32 20.97
C PHE A 581 -15.09 10.59 22.45
N VAL A 582 -14.24 9.76 23.06
CA VAL A 582 -13.91 9.89 24.48
C VAL A 582 -12.73 10.86 24.65
N GLN A 583 -12.92 11.89 25.47
CA GLN A 583 -11.86 12.83 25.86
C GLN A 583 -11.99 13.16 27.35
N GLY A 584 -10.90 13.03 28.11
CA GLY A 584 -10.93 13.26 29.56
C GLY A 584 -11.85 12.30 30.33
N GLY A 585 -12.15 11.12 29.77
CA GLY A 585 -13.04 10.12 30.38
C GLY A 585 -14.53 10.35 30.15
N ILE A 586 -14.92 11.35 29.35
CA ILE A 586 -16.31 11.64 28.98
C ILE A 586 -16.53 11.52 27.47
N ASP A 587 -17.74 11.17 27.06
CA ASP A 587 -18.16 11.21 25.66
C ASP A 587 -18.39 12.66 25.22
N VAL A 588 -17.71 13.05 24.15
CA VAL A 588 -17.76 14.39 23.56
C VAL A 588 -18.22 14.28 22.11
N GLU A 589 -19.18 15.11 21.71
CA GLU A 589 -19.59 15.21 20.30
C GLU A 589 -18.52 15.94 19.48
N LEU A 590 -18.13 15.37 18.34
CA LEU A 590 -17.19 15.98 17.41
C LEU A 590 -17.77 17.27 16.84
N SER A 591 -17.06 18.38 17.04
CA SER A 591 -17.42 19.68 16.49
C SER A 591 -16.22 20.34 15.83
N PHE A 592 -16.44 20.90 14.64
CA PHE A 592 -15.43 21.67 13.91
C PHE A 592 -15.67 23.15 14.21
N THR A 593 -14.70 23.78 14.86
CA THR A 593 -14.80 25.15 15.31
C THR A 593 -13.51 25.85 15.00
N TRP A 594 -13.63 27.08 14.51
CA TRP A 594 -12.54 27.98 14.23
C TRP A 594 -12.53 29.09 15.30
N SER A 595 -11.34 29.60 15.63
CA SER A 595 -11.20 30.75 16.53
C SER A 595 -10.40 31.82 15.82
N ASP A 596 -10.96 33.02 15.80
CA ASP A 596 -10.22 34.25 15.50
C ASP A 596 -10.31 35.08 16.79
N ASP A 597 -9.31 34.92 17.68
CA ASP A 597 -9.05 35.72 18.89
C ASP A 597 -10.24 36.17 19.77
N GLU A 598 -11.13 35.23 20.19
CA GLU A 598 -11.93 35.23 21.45
C GLU A 598 -13.31 34.56 21.30
N SER A 599 -13.78 34.27 20.08
CA SER A 599 -15.04 33.55 19.84
C SER A 599 -14.85 32.24 19.08
N ARG A 600 -15.38 31.13 19.62
CA ARG A 600 -15.43 29.84 18.91
C ARG A 600 -16.56 29.87 17.89
N ILE A 601 -16.22 30.14 16.64
CA ILE A 601 -17.16 30.17 15.51
C ILE A 601 -17.26 28.75 14.92
N ALA A 602 -18.47 28.32 14.56
CA ALA A 602 -18.65 27.04 13.87
C ALA A 602 -18.02 27.10 12.48
N HIS A 603 -17.10 26.19 12.19
CA HIS A 603 -16.49 26.07 10.87
C HIS A 603 -17.57 25.65 9.84
N PRO A 604 -17.57 26.14 8.58
CA PRO A 604 -18.56 25.74 7.56
C PRO A 604 -18.77 24.21 7.44
N VAL A 605 -17.67 23.46 7.41
CA VAL A 605 -17.66 21.99 7.40
C VAL A 605 -18.49 21.35 8.52
N HIS A 606 -18.62 21.97 9.69
CA HIS A 606 -19.45 21.45 10.79
C HIS A 606 -20.91 21.35 10.37
N ARG A 607 -21.45 22.38 9.71
CA ARG A 607 -22.85 22.41 9.28
C ARG A 607 -23.11 21.44 8.13
N ILE A 608 -22.15 21.31 7.22
CA ILE A 608 -22.20 20.33 6.12
C ILE A 608 -22.26 18.92 6.70
N ILE A 609 -21.29 18.54 7.55
CA ILE A 609 -21.21 17.22 8.17
C ILE A 609 -22.48 16.91 8.98
N ARG A 610 -22.97 17.86 9.79
CA ARG A 610 -24.20 17.69 10.57
C ARG A 610 -25.44 17.49 9.68
N THR A 611 -25.53 18.19 8.56
CA THR A 611 -26.64 18.05 7.61
C THR A 611 -26.62 16.67 6.96
N LEU A 612 -25.45 16.24 6.47
CA LEU A 612 -25.26 14.92 5.88
C LEU A 612 -25.53 13.78 6.86
N LEU A 613 -25.02 13.88 8.10
CA LEU A 613 -25.33 12.93 9.18
C LEU A 613 -26.84 12.83 9.46
N GLY A 614 -27.58 13.94 9.35
CA GLY A 614 -29.03 13.93 9.45
C GLY A 614 -29.71 13.16 8.32
N TRP A 615 -29.18 13.22 7.10
CA TRP A 615 -29.68 12.45 5.97
C TRP A 615 -29.38 10.95 6.12
N PHE A 616 -28.15 10.59 6.49
CA PHE A 616 -27.79 9.19 6.74
C PHE A 616 -28.59 8.60 7.92
N LYS A 617 -28.77 9.34 9.02
CA LYS A 617 -29.66 8.94 10.12
C LYS A 617 -31.04 8.54 9.64
N ALA A 618 -31.66 9.39 8.82
CA ALA A 618 -32.98 9.13 8.28
C ALA A 618 -33.00 7.91 7.36
N TYR A 619 -31.98 7.77 6.51
CA TYR A 619 -31.81 6.61 5.62
C TYR A 619 -31.64 5.29 6.38
N TYR A 620 -30.78 5.25 7.40
CA TYR A 620 -30.56 4.07 8.24
C TYR A 620 -31.80 3.73 9.07
N ALA A 621 -32.58 4.73 9.52
CA ALA A 621 -33.84 4.50 10.23
C ALA A 621 -34.92 3.87 9.34
N VAL A 622 -34.97 4.25 8.05
CA VAL A 622 -35.94 3.73 7.08
C VAL A 622 -35.57 2.32 6.60
N THR A 623 -34.28 2.06 6.37
CA THR A 623 -33.81 0.79 5.82
C THR A 623 -33.57 -0.28 6.88
N HIS A 624 -33.23 0.10 8.12
CA HIS A 624 -32.88 -0.82 9.21
C HIS A 624 -33.36 -0.30 10.58
N PRO A 625 -34.67 -0.40 10.88
CA PRO A 625 -35.23 0.09 12.14
C PRO A 625 -34.74 -0.75 13.35
N GLY A 626 -33.68 -0.27 14.01
CA GLY A 626 -33.25 -0.77 15.33
C GLY A 626 -34.06 -0.13 16.48
N PRO A 627 -33.95 -0.64 17.72
CA PRO A 627 -34.69 -0.10 18.88
C PRO A 627 -34.22 1.33 19.24
N ALA A 628 -35.18 2.22 19.46
CA ALA A 628 -34.99 3.67 19.59
C ALA A 628 -34.15 4.08 20.82
N ALA A 629 -33.20 5.01 20.64
CA ALA A 629 -32.42 5.64 21.71
C ALA A 629 -32.69 7.14 21.82
N VAL A 630 -32.58 7.62 23.06
CA VAL A 630 -33.10 8.87 23.66
C VAL A 630 -32.27 10.11 23.31
N THR A 631 -32.95 11.24 23.05
CA THR A 631 -32.36 12.57 22.76
C THR A 631 -32.12 13.43 24.01
N PRO A 632 -30.97 14.12 24.13
CA PRO A 632 -30.82 15.33 24.95
C PRO A 632 -30.95 16.63 24.13
N THR A 633 -31.34 17.71 24.82
CA THR A 633 -31.90 18.98 24.36
C THR A 633 -30.88 20.05 23.91
N THR A 634 -31.26 20.85 22.89
CA THR A 634 -30.47 21.94 22.27
C THR A 634 -30.81 23.34 22.79
N GLY A 635 -29.81 24.21 23.00
CA GLY A 635 -29.93 25.66 23.16
C GLY A 635 -29.48 26.45 21.91
N LYS A 636 -29.99 27.68 21.71
CA LYS A 636 -29.85 28.53 20.49
C LYS A 636 -28.99 29.80 20.71
N MET A 637 -28.50 30.35 19.58
CA MET A 637 -28.22 31.77 19.18
C MET A 637 -26.75 32.06 18.76
N PRO A 638 -26.37 33.26 18.25
CA PRO A 638 -26.60 33.83 16.89
C PRO A 638 -25.29 34.33 16.18
N LEU A 639 -25.40 34.81 14.92
CA LEU A 639 -24.39 35.48 14.04
C LEU A 639 -24.10 36.95 14.48
N PRO A 640 -23.13 37.77 13.93
CA PRO A 640 -22.34 37.63 12.67
C PRO A 640 -20.86 38.18 12.58
N LEU A 641 -20.22 37.93 11.41
CA LEU A 641 -19.37 38.78 10.51
C LEU A 641 -17.92 39.24 10.84
N ARG A 642 -16.94 38.84 9.99
CA ARG A 642 -16.08 39.71 9.13
C ARG A 642 -15.16 38.91 8.17
N SER A 643 -14.80 39.54 7.04
CA SER A 643 -14.35 38.98 5.73
C SER A 643 -12.83 38.82 5.53
N GLY A 644 -12.45 37.82 4.71
CA GLY A 644 -11.16 37.72 4.01
C GLY A 644 -11.33 36.98 2.69
N GLY A 645 -10.77 37.50 1.59
CA GLY A 645 -11.16 37.13 0.22
C GLY A 645 -10.54 35.83 -0.32
N PHE A 646 -11.37 34.99 -0.92
CA PHE A 646 -10.96 33.88 -1.80
C PHE A 646 -11.12 34.26 -3.27
N ASN A 647 -10.37 33.60 -4.16
CA ASN A 647 -10.56 33.75 -5.60
C ASN A 647 -11.95 33.25 -6.00
N LYS A 648 -12.72 34.12 -6.67
CA LYS A 648 -14.09 33.82 -7.10
C LYS A 648 -14.08 32.73 -8.19
N LEU A 649 -14.71 31.59 -7.91
CA LEU A 649 -14.95 30.52 -8.90
C LEU A 649 -15.92 31.01 -9.99
N SER A 650 -15.80 30.47 -11.20
CA SER A 650 -16.70 30.82 -12.30
C SER A 650 -18.07 30.14 -12.15
N GLU A 651 -19.12 30.74 -12.72
CA GLU A 651 -20.47 30.14 -12.74
C GLU A 651 -20.47 28.78 -13.47
N SER A 652 -19.60 28.60 -14.47
CA SER A 652 -19.40 27.31 -15.15
C SER A 652 -18.77 26.22 -14.26
N ASP A 653 -17.93 26.60 -13.28
CA ASP A 653 -17.33 25.63 -12.36
C ASP A 653 -18.37 25.06 -11.39
N LEU A 654 -19.27 25.92 -10.93
CA LEU A 654 -20.33 25.61 -9.97
C LEU A 654 -21.64 25.16 -10.63
N ALA A 655 -21.69 25.10 -11.96
CA ALA A 655 -22.85 24.63 -12.70
C ALA A 655 -23.20 23.17 -12.34
N TRP A 656 -24.46 22.95 -11.96
CA TRP A 656 -25.08 21.67 -11.65
C TRP A 656 -26.52 21.67 -12.16
N GLY A 657 -26.89 20.74 -13.07
CA GLY A 657 -28.26 20.51 -13.53
C GLY A 657 -29.01 21.71 -14.20
N ASN A 658 -30.18 21.43 -14.78
CA ASN A 658 -31.10 22.43 -15.39
C ASN A 658 -31.84 23.21 -14.26
N PRO A 659 -32.22 24.50 -14.40
CA PRO A 659 -32.67 25.40 -13.30
C PRO A 659 -33.96 25.05 -12.52
N GLN A 660 -34.43 23.80 -12.54
CA GLN A 660 -35.65 23.35 -11.84
C GLN A 660 -35.38 22.32 -10.74
N ALA A 661 -34.28 22.47 -9.98
CA ALA A 661 -34.10 21.72 -8.73
C ALA A 661 -34.81 22.46 -7.57
N SER A 662 -35.70 21.74 -6.88
CA SER A 662 -36.62 22.30 -5.88
C SER A 662 -35.93 22.78 -4.61
N ALA A 663 -36.33 23.96 -4.12
CA ALA A 663 -35.84 24.57 -2.89
C ALA A 663 -35.83 23.61 -1.67
N LEU A 664 -34.68 23.54 -1.00
CA LEU A 664 -34.46 22.90 0.30
C LEU A 664 -35.49 23.42 1.33
N LYS A 665 -36.53 22.64 1.64
CA LYS A 665 -37.50 22.98 2.68
C LYS A 665 -36.99 22.54 4.07
N ARG A 666 -36.68 23.51 4.93
CA ARG A 666 -36.38 23.30 6.35
C ARG A 666 -37.60 22.70 7.08
N PRO A 667 -37.48 21.54 7.76
CA PRO A 667 -38.59 20.99 8.56
C PRO A 667 -38.78 21.75 9.88
N SER A 668 -40.03 21.99 10.28
CA SER A 668 -40.41 22.53 11.58
C SER A 668 -40.56 21.42 12.64
N LEU A 669 -40.16 21.72 13.87
CA LEU A 669 -40.19 20.81 15.03
C LEU A 669 -41.60 20.75 15.64
N ALA A 670 -42.24 19.58 15.55
CA ALA A 670 -43.37 19.20 16.41
C ALA A 670 -43.28 17.68 16.74
N PRO A 671 -43.42 17.27 18.01
CA PRO A 671 -43.23 15.89 18.42
C PRO A 671 -44.52 15.09 18.20
N ARG A 672 -44.50 14.04 17.35
CA ARG A 672 -45.66 13.16 17.10
C ARG A 672 -45.22 11.76 16.65
N SER A 673 -45.97 10.74 17.10
CA SER A 673 -46.00 9.28 16.81
C SER A 673 -44.97 8.67 15.84
N THR A 674 -44.56 7.43 16.10
CA THR A 674 -43.63 6.61 15.27
C THR A 674 -43.93 6.66 13.76
N ALA A 675 -45.20 6.62 13.34
CA ALA A 675 -45.57 6.70 11.92
C ALA A 675 -45.25 8.07 11.26
N ALA A 676 -45.43 9.17 12.01
CA ALA A 676 -45.11 10.52 11.52
C ALA A 676 -43.60 10.78 11.50
N GLN A 677 -42.85 10.20 12.45
CA GLN A 677 -41.40 10.21 12.44
C GLN A 677 -40.86 9.42 11.24
N MET A 678 -41.38 8.22 11.00
CA MET A 678 -40.99 7.40 9.85
C MET A 678 -41.32 8.07 8.50
N ALA A 679 -42.45 8.77 8.38
CA ALA A 679 -42.78 9.55 7.18
C ALA A 679 -41.81 10.73 6.96
N ARG A 680 -41.35 11.39 8.04
CA ARG A 680 -40.33 12.44 7.97
C ARG A 680 -38.97 11.88 7.59
N ASP A 681 -38.56 10.78 8.21
CA ASP A 681 -37.29 10.13 7.92
C ASP A 681 -37.25 9.64 6.47
N LYS A 682 -38.35 9.08 5.95
CA LYS A 682 -38.47 8.75 4.52
C LYS A 682 -38.22 9.95 3.62
N LYS A 683 -38.84 11.10 3.93
CA LYS A 683 -38.65 12.34 3.15
C LYS A 683 -37.23 12.90 3.25
N ILE A 684 -36.57 12.77 4.39
CA ILE A 684 -35.18 13.22 4.55
C ILE A 684 -34.23 12.26 3.82
N ALA A 685 -34.50 10.96 3.88
CA ALA A 685 -33.72 9.93 3.18
C ALA A 685 -33.81 10.05 1.65
N GLU A 686 -34.86 10.69 1.11
CA GLU A 686 -34.99 11.02 -0.32
C GLU A 686 -33.82 11.89 -0.83
N ASN A 687 -33.17 12.69 0.04
CA ASN A 687 -31.99 13.48 -0.32
C ASN A 687 -30.78 12.61 -0.76
N LEU A 688 -30.78 11.31 -0.47
CA LEU A 688 -29.69 10.38 -0.85
C LEU A 688 -30.06 9.52 -2.07
N GLN A 689 -31.20 9.74 -2.72
CA GLN A 689 -31.63 8.97 -3.90
C GLN A 689 -30.93 9.40 -5.18
N SER A 690 -30.38 10.62 -5.22
CA SER A 690 -29.56 11.14 -6.30
C SER A 690 -28.42 11.99 -5.73
N HIS A 691 -27.51 12.43 -6.61
CA HIS A 691 -26.44 13.37 -6.25
C HIS A 691 -26.94 14.78 -5.91
N ASP A 692 -28.15 15.14 -6.36
CA ASP A 692 -28.60 16.53 -6.46
C ASP A 692 -28.60 17.25 -5.11
N ALA A 693 -29.18 16.65 -4.07
CA ALA A 693 -29.25 17.32 -2.77
C ALA A 693 -27.87 17.55 -2.15
N MET A 694 -26.96 16.58 -2.28
CA MET A 694 -25.59 16.71 -1.77
C MET A 694 -24.79 17.74 -2.58
N ALA A 695 -24.94 17.75 -3.89
CA ALA A 695 -24.32 18.73 -4.76
C ALA A 695 -24.81 20.15 -4.46
N GLU A 696 -26.11 20.35 -4.32
CA GLU A 696 -26.70 21.65 -3.93
C GLU A 696 -26.22 22.09 -2.53
N LEU A 697 -26.13 21.17 -1.57
CA LEU A 697 -25.56 21.48 -0.26
C LEU A 697 -24.10 21.94 -0.38
N PHE A 698 -23.27 21.28 -1.19
CA PHE A 698 -21.88 21.69 -1.36
C PHE A 698 -21.79 23.03 -2.07
N LYS A 699 -22.61 23.21 -3.11
CA LYS A 699 -22.71 24.46 -3.88
C LYS A 699 -23.10 25.65 -3.00
N GLU A 700 -24.07 25.50 -2.09
CA GLU A 700 -24.46 26.56 -1.13
C GLU A 700 -23.25 27.15 -0.38
N TYR A 701 -22.33 26.30 0.07
CA TYR A 701 -21.13 26.75 0.79
C TYR A 701 -19.98 27.18 -0.13
N LEU A 702 -19.97 26.75 -1.40
CA LEU A 702 -19.00 27.19 -2.40
C LEU A 702 -19.38 28.54 -3.02
N ASP A 703 -20.68 28.86 -3.08
CA ASP A 703 -21.23 30.14 -3.56
C ASP A 703 -21.04 31.29 -2.55
N ASP A 704 -20.71 30.97 -1.29
CA ASP A 704 -20.36 31.94 -0.24
C ASP A 704 -18.92 31.72 0.27
N PRO A 705 -17.87 32.05 -0.53
CA PRO A 705 -16.48 31.89 -0.10
C PRO A 705 -16.15 32.68 1.16
N ASP A 706 -16.79 33.83 1.37
CA ASP A 706 -16.56 34.68 2.54
C ASP A 706 -16.98 34.01 3.86
N SER A 707 -17.76 32.93 3.80
CA SER A 707 -18.10 32.11 4.97
C SER A 707 -16.95 31.23 5.49
N TRP A 708 -15.88 31.06 4.70
CA TRP A 708 -14.74 30.20 5.04
C TRP A 708 -13.58 31.00 5.67
N PRO A 709 -12.84 30.42 6.62
CA PRO A 709 -11.60 31.04 7.10
C PRO A 709 -10.49 30.89 6.04
N SER A 710 -9.71 31.94 5.82
CA SER A 710 -8.71 32.01 4.74
C SER A 710 -7.54 31.02 4.88
N GLU A 711 -7.18 30.65 6.11
CA GLU A 711 -6.07 29.72 6.40
C GLU A 711 -6.51 28.60 7.34
N ASP A 712 -7.52 27.83 6.94
CA ASP A 712 -8.14 26.85 7.82
C ASP A 712 -7.47 25.47 7.93
N LYS A 713 -6.46 25.21 7.09
CA LYS A 713 -5.73 23.94 7.10
C LYS A 713 -4.54 23.98 8.08
N GLY A 714 -4.63 23.17 9.14
CA GLY A 714 -3.52 22.90 10.04
C GLY A 714 -2.59 21.77 9.58
N ALA A 715 -1.55 21.50 10.36
CA ALA A 715 -0.70 20.32 10.19
C ALA A 715 -1.51 19.01 10.29
N ASP A 716 -1.03 17.95 9.64
CA ASP A 716 -1.63 16.62 9.75
C ASP A 716 -1.59 16.13 11.21
N LYS A 717 -2.77 15.99 11.81
CA LYS A 717 -2.95 15.56 13.20
C LYS A 717 -2.90 14.04 13.35
N ARG A 718 -2.81 13.27 12.26
CA ARG A 718 -2.61 11.81 12.32
C ARG A 718 -1.24 11.50 12.93
N PRO A 719 -1.14 10.61 13.94
CA PRO A 719 0.15 10.25 14.54
C PRO A 719 1.13 9.69 13.51
N LYS A 720 2.35 10.26 13.45
CA LYS A 720 3.39 9.85 12.48
C LYS A 720 3.83 8.38 12.63
N GLY A 721 3.84 7.86 13.86
CA GLY A 721 4.15 6.46 14.16
C GLY A 721 2.94 5.52 14.09
N GLY A 722 1.77 6.04 13.70
CA GLY A 722 0.48 5.37 13.84
C GLY A 722 0.00 5.29 15.30
N TYR A 723 -1.21 4.77 15.47
CA TYR A 723 -1.90 4.54 16.73
C TYR A 723 -1.87 3.05 17.07
N LYS A 724 -1.60 2.71 18.33
CA LYS A 724 -1.63 1.33 18.83
C LYS A 724 -2.83 1.18 19.77
N PRO A 725 -3.86 0.41 19.41
CA PRO A 725 -4.99 0.11 20.29
C PRO A 725 -4.50 -0.60 21.56
N ARG A 726 -5.13 -0.32 22.71
CA ARG A 726 -4.70 -0.91 24.01
C ARG A 726 -4.94 -2.43 24.09
N ASP A 727 -5.91 -2.97 23.35
CA ASP A 727 -6.27 -4.39 23.44
C ASP A 727 -5.23 -5.34 22.81
N GLU A 728 -4.34 -4.83 21.95
CA GLU A 728 -3.21 -5.63 21.45
C GLU A 728 -2.14 -5.90 22.53
N ILE A 729 -2.09 -5.09 23.60
CA ILE A 729 -1.20 -5.33 24.74
C ILE A 729 -1.72 -6.49 25.61
N ALA A 730 -3.05 -6.71 25.65
CA ALA A 730 -3.66 -7.80 26.40
C ALA A 730 -3.67 -9.12 25.61
N CYS A 731 -4.00 -9.11 24.31
CA CYS A 731 -4.02 -10.32 23.48
C CYS A 731 -2.63 -10.95 23.26
N ALA A 732 -1.54 -10.19 23.45
CA ALA A 732 -0.20 -10.76 23.43
C ALA A 732 0.11 -11.68 24.64
N THR A 733 -0.76 -11.70 25.68
CA THR A 733 -0.48 -12.42 26.94
C THR A 733 -1.57 -13.36 27.44
N THR A 734 -2.77 -13.44 26.83
CA THR A 734 -3.91 -14.16 27.44
C THR A 734 -4.61 -15.23 26.61
N GLU A 735 -4.19 -15.56 25.40
CA GLU A 735 -4.66 -16.75 24.69
C GLU A 735 -3.56 -17.81 24.59
N TYR A 736 -3.21 -18.46 25.71
CA TYR A 736 -2.70 -19.85 25.79
C TYR A 736 -2.32 -20.23 27.24
N MET A 737 -3.18 -19.94 28.23
CA MET A 737 -2.97 -20.44 29.60
C MET A 737 -4.30 -20.80 30.26
N SER A 738 -5.00 -21.80 29.72
CA SER A 738 -6.13 -22.39 30.44
C SER A 738 -6.42 -23.84 30.08
N SER A 739 -5.42 -24.74 30.13
CA SER A 739 -5.68 -26.18 30.39
C SER A 739 -4.41 -27.06 30.47
N ILE A 740 -3.62 -27.00 31.55
CA ILE A 740 -2.74 -28.12 31.96
C ILE A 740 -2.64 -28.15 33.51
N PRO A 741 -2.75 -29.31 34.20
CA PRO A 741 -2.58 -29.40 35.64
C PRO A 741 -1.11 -29.13 36.03
N GLN A 742 -0.88 -28.38 37.12
CA GLN A 742 0.46 -28.06 37.61
C GLN A 742 1.25 -29.30 38.04
N PRO A 743 2.54 -29.39 37.66
CA PRO A 743 3.54 -30.10 38.44
C PRO A 743 4.61 -29.14 38.98
N VAL A 744 4.64 -29.06 40.32
CA VAL A 744 5.80 -28.96 41.22
C VAL A 744 6.98 -28.05 40.81
N LYS A 745 7.13 -26.98 41.60
CA LYS A 745 8.30 -26.08 41.70
C LYS A 745 9.64 -26.80 41.61
N ARG A 746 10.53 -26.34 40.72
CA ARG A 746 12.00 -26.39 40.85
C ARG A 746 12.63 -25.11 40.30
N ASP A 747 13.77 -24.78 40.89
CA ASP A 747 14.42 -23.47 40.98
C ASP A 747 14.82 -22.78 39.67
N ALA A 748 14.97 -21.45 39.81
CA ALA A 748 15.42 -20.51 38.81
C ALA A 748 16.89 -20.71 38.45
N GLY A 749 17.16 -20.88 37.15
CA GLY A 749 18.47 -20.85 36.54
C GLY A 749 18.33 -20.79 35.01
N ASP A 750 18.89 -19.73 34.44
CA ASP A 750 19.30 -19.57 33.03
C ASP A 750 18.21 -19.26 31.98
N VAL A 751 17.93 -17.96 31.82
CA VAL A 751 17.51 -17.35 30.55
C VAL A 751 18.39 -16.12 30.33
N GLU A 752 19.38 -16.24 29.42
CA GLU A 752 20.11 -15.08 28.89
C GLU A 752 19.23 -14.32 27.91
N GLU A 753 18.96 -13.06 28.25
CA GLU A 753 18.31 -12.05 27.44
C GLU A 753 19.38 -11.42 26.52
N LEU A 754 19.36 -11.72 25.22
CA LEU A 754 20.28 -11.12 24.26
C LEU A 754 19.77 -9.72 23.86
N GLU A 755 20.36 -8.69 24.47
CA GLU A 755 20.26 -7.29 24.01
C GLU A 755 20.96 -7.10 22.65
N PRO A 756 20.48 -6.16 21.80
CA PRO A 756 21.15 -5.81 20.54
C PRO A 756 22.44 -4.98 20.80
N PRO A 757 23.49 -5.13 19.95
CA PRO A 757 24.77 -4.49 20.21
C PRO A 757 24.68 -2.95 20.08
N SER A 758 25.20 -2.28 21.10
CA SER A 758 25.33 -0.83 21.18
C SER A 758 26.45 -0.30 20.26
N THR A 759 26.17 0.82 19.58
CA THR A 759 27.19 1.66 18.93
C THR A 759 28.12 2.26 19.99
N PRO A 760 29.45 2.34 19.76
CA PRO A 760 30.36 2.91 20.75
C PRO A 760 30.11 4.40 20.93
N LYS A 761 29.91 4.81 22.19
CA LYS A 761 29.94 6.21 22.60
C LYS A 761 31.34 6.77 22.40
N ARG A 762 31.41 7.96 21.81
CA ARG A 762 32.59 8.84 21.73
C ARG A 762 33.16 9.05 23.15
N HIS A 763 34.36 8.55 23.43
CA HIS A 763 35.05 8.82 24.69
C HIS A 763 35.45 10.30 24.76
N LYS A 764 35.02 10.97 25.83
CA LYS A 764 35.75 12.13 26.40
C LYS A 764 36.98 11.59 27.15
N PRO A 765 38.14 12.28 27.15
CA PRO A 765 39.30 11.85 27.94
C PRO A 765 39.03 12.05 29.44
N ALA A 766 39.59 11.14 30.24
CA ALA A 766 39.52 11.13 31.69
C ALA A 766 40.57 12.05 32.33
N GLU A 767 40.14 12.56 33.48
CA GLU A 767 40.81 13.22 34.62
C GLU A 767 42.35 13.16 34.72
N GLU A 768 42.94 14.33 34.95
CA GLU A 768 44.20 14.52 35.67
C GLU A 768 43.96 14.36 37.18
N LEU A 769 44.81 13.59 37.86
CA LEU A 769 45.00 13.64 39.31
C LEU A 769 46.42 14.15 39.61
N GLU A 770 46.43 15.29 40.31
CA GLU A 770 47.39 15.84 41.26
C GLU A 770 48.91 15.76 40.99
N GLU A 771 49.53 16.95 40.93
CA GLU A 771 50.87 17.18 41.49
C GLU A 771 50.96 18.55 42.21
N PRO A 772 51.93 18.73 43.14
CA PRO A 772 51.80 19.56 44.34
C PRO A 772 52.37 20.99 44.23
N GLU A 773 52.15 21.73 45.31
CA GLU A 773 52.50 23.13 45.61
C GLU A 773 53.75 23.75 44.95
N ALA A 774 53.64 25.02 44.55
CA ALA A 774 54.77 25.94 44.45
C ALA A 774 54.40 27.34 44.99
N PRO A 775 55.36 28.10 45.56
CA PRO A 775 55.12 29.30 46.36
C PRO A 775 54.87 30.56 45.53
N ARG A 776 54.31 31.59 46.19
CA ARG A 776 54.01 32.92 45.63
C ARG A 776 55.24 33.82 45.45
N THR A 777 55.07 34.76 44.51
CA THR A 777 55.70 36.10 44.30
C THR A 777 56.74 36.20 43.15
N PRO A 778 57.03 37.40 42.59
CA PRO A 778 56.28 38.00 41.48
C PRO A 778 57.18 38.52 40.33
N GLU A 779 56.56 39.23 39.38
CA GLU A 779 57.12 40.25 38.45
C GLU A 779 57.55 39.89 37.02
N HIS A 780 56.96 40.68 36.11
CA HIS A 780 57.50 41.35 34.92
C HIS A 780 57.96 40.61 33.64
N ALA A 781 57.18 40.92 32.59
CA ALA A 781 57.60 41.58 31.34
C ALA A 781 58.01 40.76 30.10
N SER A 782 57.52 41.31 28.98
CA SER A 782 58.00 41.24 27.58
C SER A 782 57.88 39.93 26.78
N SER A 783 56.94 39.98 25.83
CA SER A 783 57.04 39.72 24.37
C SER A 783 58.43 39.43 23.76
N PRO A 784 58.54 39.14 22.45
CA PRO A 784 57.71 38.35 21.52
C PRO A 784 58.58 37.37 20.66
N VAL A 785 58.01 36.85 19.55
CA VAL A 785 58.65 36.63 18.22
C VAL A 785 59.02 35.18 17.83
N ASP A 786 58.37 34.78 16.72
CA ASP A 786 58.77 33.93 15.57
C ASP A 786 59.29 32.49 15.85
N ASP A 787 59.23 31.51 14.94
CA ASP A 787 58.95 31.47 13.51
C ASP A 787 58.82 30.00 13.04
N PHE A 788 58.40 29.84 11.77
CA PHE A 788 58.73 28.76 10.83
C PHE A 788 58.20 27.33 11.10
N SER A 789 57.20 26.88 10.31
CA SER A 789 57.29 26.11 9.04
C SER A 789 57.71 24.64 9.25
N GLU A 790 57.10 23.62 8.67
CA GLU A 790 56.38 23.45 7.38
C GLU A 790 55.14 22.58 7.53
#